data_AF-A0A9J6BS07-F1
#
_entry.id   AF-A0A9J6BS07-F1
#
_cell.length_a   1.000
_cell.length_b   1.000
_cell.length_c   1.000
_cell.angle_alpha   90.00
_cell.angle_beta   90.00
_cell.angle_gamma   90.00
#
_symmetry.space_group_name_H-M   'P 1'
#
loop_
_entity.id
_entity.type
_entity.pdbx_description
1 polymer ?
#
loop_
_entity_poly.entity_id
_entity_poly.type
_entity_poly.pdbx_seq_one_letter_code
_entity_poly.pdbx_strand_id
1 'polypeptide(L)'
;MKFLNFFLFTFLSILINIDGLKILMILPHTKSHWFIGHAIVKSLVDVGHEAIVFSTYKLENPIKGYREIDISSILSKEEMQEESNVFSLQKKGNELSEAVLSHENIQELMKSEEKFDVCFLENFYTQVLLGIFDHLDCVYVSFTSTSNTYLTDIITSNLSPPSYLPALHLPYSRRMNFFQRWINTFHYMLHSLIYHVIHIPQQRVIFNNYFPNAKRSFDEIIKSSSITFVNSHFSITGARPLLPNIIEIAGIHIDRTRQIPKELKKILDFADKGVVVVSLGRNFTSFVTEKHEAFVKALGNLKQNVILKYENETLLNKPNNVVISKWLPQRDILAHHNTRLLITHEGILGITEALSEGVPILIIPTNGNQISNAAHIIEEKCGLALDLKNLNENSLSEAINELIINSTYKNNAEMISQQFQDRTMKPNQAVIYWTEFVARNKGADHLQSAGKNLNFIQYFSIDFRLDTQAVMRYLILFLIGFFSYFCCVNGLKILALLPMGSKSHWAVGHSIIKPLVDAGHEAIVLTPYTLKTPIKNYHEIDISDVLKQFEQDPNFNAFIIRKMPKITQFTFLHSMGNKLVDAVMNNTNVKEFMKRKEKFDICFLETFHTNALSGIFDHFDCIYVPFTSGAIVQWADVMTSNQSPSSYVVTPLLPYAGKLTFIERFWNAFYLLIENISYYFYHLPSQRALYNKYFPNAKRTFDEMIKGAGLMFLSNHVSISGPRPYLTNMIEIGGIHIPPQKELPKHLKEFMDTANDGVILFSMGSVVKAIDWPIEIREALVKSFAKLKQKVIWKYENETLPNKPDNVMISPWIPQRDILAHPNVKMFISHGGFLGTSEATSEGVPILGIPMYGDQSLNIAIFEKTGRGLKLDVDDMNEETITKLINEILTNPKYKQNAEEVKKRFHDRPMTPQEAVVYWTEFVARHNGAKFMRSVGNDYKMIEFFQIDVYITIALLFLSILFVIYSVLKMILRKIFSKKSSKKQKMN
;
A
#
# COMPACT_ATOMS: atom_id res chain seq x y z
N MET A 1 -10.53 19.57 27.75
CA MET A 1 -10.68 19.42 26.28
C MET A 1 -10.20 18.07 25.77
N LYS A 2 -8.89 17.75 25.63
CA LYS A 2 -8.45 16.48 24.99
C LYS A 2 -9.21 15.21 25.46
N PHE A 3 -9.37 15.03 26.79
CA PHE A 3 -10.15 13.90 27.36
C PHE A 3 -11.64 13.91 26.98
N LEU A 4 -12.23 15.10 26.86
CA LEU A 4 -13.65 15.27 26.47
C LEU A 4 -13.85 14.99 24.98
N ASN A 5 -12.93 15.42 24.12
CA ASN A 5 -12.98 15.11 22.68
C ASN A 5 -12.80 13.61 22.42
N PHE A 6 -11.90 12.94 23.15
CA PHE A 6 -11.74 11.48 23.08
C PHE A 6 -13.02 10.75 23.51
N PHE A 7 -13.66 11.20 24.59
CA PHE A 7 -14.96 10.69 25.00
C PHE A 7 -16.04 10.95 23.93
N LEU A 8 -16.12 12.17 23.37
CA LEU A 8 -17.10 12.52 22.35
C LEU A 8 -16.93 11.69 21.07
N PHE A 9 -15.69 11.45 20.63
CA PHE A 9 -15.40 10.62 19.46
C PHE A 9 -15.81 9.17 19.69
N THR A 10 -15.48 8.62 20.87
CA THR A 10 -15.89 7.26 21.28
C THR A 10 -17.42 7.13 21.36
N PHE A 11 -18.11 8.16 21.86
CA PHE A 11 -19.57 8.21 21.98
C PHE A 11 -20.26 8.41 20.61
N LEU A 12 -19.63 9.14 19.68
CA LEU A 12 -20.12 9.33 18.31
C LEU A 12 -19.91 8.08 17.44
N SER A 13 -18.83 7.31 17.64
CA SER A 13 -18.71 5.98 17.01
C SER A 13 -19.77 4.99 17.49
N ILE A 14 -20.29 5.15 18.71
CA ILE A 14 -21.43 4.37 19.24
C ILE A 14 -22.78 4.85 18.66
N LEU A 15 -22.84 6.06 18.10
CA LEU A 15 -24.07 6.64 17.51
C LEU A 15 -24.25 6.36 16.02
N ILE A 16 -23.26 5.78 15.32
CA ILE A 16 -23.46 5.17 14.00
C ILE A 16 -24.00 3.76 14.21
N ASN A 17 -25.28 3.69 14.58
CA ASN A 17 -25.97 2.44 14.88
C ASN A 17 -26.24 1.65 13.59
N ILE A 18 -25.26 0.85 13.16
CA ILE A 18 -25.45 -0.18 12.13
C ILE A 18 -26.18 -1.35 12.82
N ASP A 19 -27.35 -1.72 12.31
CA ASP A 19 -28.05 -2.93 12.77
C ASP A 19 -27.12 -4.16 12.62
N GLY A 20 -27.13 -5.05 13.61
CA GLY A 20 -26.11 -6.10 13.75
C GLY A 20 -25.95 -6.95 12.49
N LEU A 21 -24.84 -6.75 11.77
CA LEU A 21 -24.55 -7.42 10.50
C LEU A 21 -24.67 -8.94 10.63
N LYS A 22 -25.28 -9.59 9.63
CA LYS A 22 -25.36 -11.05 9.55
C LYS A 22 -24.32 -11.59 8.59
N ILE A 23 -23.39 -12.37 9.14
CA ILE A 23 -22.14 -12.80 8.48
C ILE A 23 -22.19 -14.28 8.14
N LEU A 24 -21.62 -14.66 7.00
CA LEU A 24 -21.33 -16.05 6.63
C LEU A 24 -19.82 -16.27 6.50
N MET A 25 -19.30 -17.38 7.02
CA MET A 25 -17.93 -17.83 6.76
C MET A 25 -17.87 -19.33 6.50
N ILE A 26 -17.01 -19.76 5.57
CA ILE A 26 -16.76 -21.17 5.27
C ILE A 26 -15.28 -21.48 5.55
N LEU A 27 -15.02 -22.39 6.49
CA LEU A 27 -13.69 -22.77 6.97
C LEU A 27 -13.45 -24.29 6.79
N PRO A 28 -13.10 -24.73 5.58
CA PRO A 28 -12.90 -26.15 5.28
C PRO A 28 -11.47 -26.65 5.54
N HIS A 29 -10.56 -25.74 5.94
CA HIS A 29 -9.12 -25.99 6.00
C HIS A 29 -8.67 -26.61 7.34
N THR A 30 -7.36 -26.72 7.57
CA THR A 30 -6.78 -27.34 8.78
C THR A 30 -6.81 -26.40 10.00
N LYS A 31 -6.49 -26.92 11.21
CA LYS A 31 -6.65 -26.18 12.47
C LYS A 31 -5.86 -24.86 12.54
N SER A 32 -4.73 -24.75 11.84
CA SER A 32 -3.94 -23.51 11.74
C SER A 32 -4.68 -22.41 10.98
N HIS A 33 -5.39 -22.77 9.90
CA HIS A 33 -6.24 -21.86 9.12
C HIS A 33 -7.48 -21.44 9.92
N TRP A 34 -8.12 -22.41 10.56
CA TRP A 34 -9.30 -22.22 11.40
C TRP A 34 -9.10 -21.14 12.46
N PHE A 35 -7.95 -21.11 13.15
CA PHE A 35 -7.65 -20.10 14.18
C PHE A 35 -7.73 -18.65 13.67
N ILE A 36 -7.41 -18.40 12.39
CA ILE A 36 -7.47 -17.05 11.82
C ILE A 36 -8.91 -16.68 11.46
N GLY A 37 -9.63 -17.56 10.77
CA GLY A 37 -11.05 -17.35 10.46
C GLY A 37 -11.90 -17.17 11.71
N HIS A 38 -11.72 -18.04 12.71
CA HIS A 38 -12.38 -17.92 14.00
C HIS A 38 -12.08 -16.58 14.69
N ALA A 39 -10.83 -16.10 14.69
CA ALA A 39 -10.47 -14.83 15.33
C ALA A 39 -11.05 -13.60 14.60
N ILE A 40 -11.18 -13.67 13.26
CA ILE A 40 -11.90 -12.66 12.46
C ILE A 40 -13.38 -12.63 12.87
N VAL A 41 -14.07 -13.78 12.88
CA VAL A 41 -15.50 -13.84 13.24
C VAL A 41 -15.73 -13.43 14.70
N LYS A 42 -14.90 -13.90 15.64
CA LYS A 42 -15.00 -13.53 17.05
C LYS A 42 -14.91 -12.01 17.22
N SER A 43 -13.99 -11.34 16.51
CA SER A 43 -13.84 -9.88 16.57
C SER A 43 -15.11 -9.12 16.14
N LEU A 44 -15.90 -9.69 15.23
CA LEU A 44 -17.15 -9.13 14.72
C LEU A 44 -18.33 -9.44 15.67
N VAL A 45 -18.39 -10.67 16.19
CA VAL A 45 -19.40 -11.08 17.18
C VAL A 45 -19.21 -10.36 18.53
N ASP A 46 -17.97 -10.06 18.92
CA ASP A 46 -17.64 -9.29 20.13
C ASP A 46 -18.23 -7.86 20.13
N VAL A 47 -18.57 -7.30 18.96
CA VAL A 47 -19.24 -5.98 18.81
C VAL A 47 -20.75 -6.09 18.49
N GLY A 48 -21.32 -7.29 18.53
CA GLY A 48 -22.76 -7.51 18.41
C GLY A 48 -23.28 -7.87 17.01
N HIS A 49 -22.40 -8.24 16.09
CA HIS A 49 -22.81 -8.87 14.82
C HIS A 49 -23.18 -10.35 15.02
N GLU A 50 -23.99 -10.92 14.13
CA GLU A 50 -24.30 -12.35 14.10
C GLU A 50 -23.51 -13.06 13.01
N ALA A 51 -23.06 -14.28 13.25
CA ALA A 51 -22.25 -15.04 12.31
C ALA A 51 -22.64 -16.53 12.25
N ILE A 52 -22.78 -17.04 11.03
CA ILE A 52 -22.90 -18.47 10.73
C ILE A 52 -21.58 -18.96 10.13
N VAL A 53 -20.97 -19.97 10.76
CA VAL A 53 -19.65 -20.48 10.38
C VAL A 53 -19.74 -21.97 10.07
N PHE A 54 -19.49 -22.34 8.81
CA PHE A 54 -19.35 -23.74 8.40
C PHE A 54 -17.91 -24.17 8.66
N SER A 55 -17.70 -25.17 9.52
CA SER A 55 -16.36 -25.47 10.05
C SER A 55 -16.02 -26.94 10.19
N THR A 56 -14.75 -27.27 9.91
CA THR A 56 -14.16 -28.60 10.14
C THR A 56 -13.68 -28.83 11.57
N TYR A 57 -13.74 -27.81 12.44
CA TYR A 57 -13.42 -27.90 13.86
C TYR A 57 -14.55 -27.31 14.69
N LYS A 58 -14.94 -28.01 15.74
CA LYS A 58 -15.99 -27.61 16.66
C LYS A 58 -15.44 -26.77 17.82
N LEU A 59 -16.14 -25.71 18.17
CA LEU A 59 -15.92 -24.91 19.37
C LEU A 59 -16.12 -25.74 20.64
N GLU A 60 -15.15 -25.64 21.54
CA GLU A 60 -15.19 -26.22 22.88
C GLU A 60 -16.18 -25.48 23.81
N ASN A 61 -16.47 -24.20 23.52
CA ASN A 61 -17.38 -23.35 24.30
C ASN A 61 -18.26 -22.51 23.35
N PRO A 62 -19.59 -22.44 23.55
CA PRO A 62 -20.48 -21.59 22.74
C PRO A 62 -20.19 -20.09 22.92
N ILE A 63 -20.40 -19.31 21.86
CA ILE A 63 -20.29 -17.84 21.85
C ILE A 63 -21.64 -17.26 21.41
N LYS A 64 -22.22 -16.33 22.17
CA LYS A 64 -23.48 -15.67 21.80
C LYS A 64 -23.28 -14.90 20.48
N GLY A 65 -24.14 -15.13 19.49
CA GLY A 65 -24.04 -14.54 18.15
C GLY A 65 -23.20 -15.36 17.16
N TYR A 66 -22.57 -16.46 17.58
CA TYR A 66 -21.83 -17.38 16.71
C TYR A 66 -22.59 -18.71 16.60
N ARG A 67 -23.08 -19.05 15.40
CA ARG A 67 -23.68 -20.35 15.07
C ARG A 67 -22.70 -21.16 14.24
N GLU A 68 -22.13 -22.20 14.83
CA GLU A 68 -21.28 -23.14 14.10
C GLU A 68 -22.10 -24.25 13.45
N ILE A 69 -21.72 -24.64 12.23
CA ILE A 69 -22.30 -25.75 11.48
C ILE A 69 -21.16 -26.69 11.07
N ASP A 70 -21.27 -27.95 11.47
CA ASP A 70 -20.22 -28.95 11.31
C ASP A 70 -20.10 -29.40 9.84
N ILE A 71 -18.87 -29.42 9.33
CA ILE A 71 -18.48 -30.03 8.05
C ILE A 71 -17.21 -30.88 8.20
N SER A 72 -16.86 -31.31 9.43
CA SER A 72 -15.63 -32.06 9.74
C SER A 72 -15.50 -33.41 9.03
N SER A 73 -16.60 -33.94 8.50
CA SER A 73 -16.66 -35.15 7.66
C SER A 73 -15.78 -35.07 6.40
N ILE A 74 -15.47 -33.87 5.89
CA ILE A 74 -14.69 -33.66 4.67
C ILE A 74 -13.17 -33.86 4.84
N LEU A 75 -12.67 -34.05 6.07
CA LEU A 75 -11.24 -34.22 6.34
C LEU A 75 -10.92 -35.68 6.69
N SER A 76 -10.23 -36.39 5.79
CA SER A 76 -9.63 -37.67 6.15
C SER A 76 -8.42 -37.49 7.09
N LYS A 77 -8.01 -38.58 7.74
CA LYS A 77 -6.80 -38.59 8.59
C LYS A 77 -5.50 -38.50 7.78
N GLU A 78 -5.53 -38.86 6.50
CA GLU A 78 -4.33 -38.98 5.65
C GLU A 78 -4.01 -37.66 4.92
N GLU A 79 -5.03 -36.85 4.61
CA GLU A 79 -4.87 -35.54 3.97
C GLU A 79 -4.17 -34.50 4.86
N MET A 80 -4.06 -34.74 6.16
CA MET A 80 -3.44 -33.84 7.14
C MET A 80 -1.93 -33.61 6.98
N GLN A 81 -1.27 -34.25 6.01
CA GLN A 81 0.11 -33.93 5.64
C GLN A 81 0.18 -32.71 4.70
N GLU A 82 0.90 -31.68 5.14
CA GLU A 82 1.26 -30.49 4.34
C GLU A 82 2.29 -30.86 3.26
N GLU A 83 1.83 -31.07 2.04
CA GLU A 83 2.69 -31.32 0.88
C GLU A 83 3.43 -30.05 0.42
N SER A 84 4.68 -30.24 -0.03
CA SER A 84 5.63 -29.15 -0.24
C SER A 84 5.62 -28.51 -1.64
N ASN A 85 4.68 -28.86 -2.53
CA ASN A 85 4.63 -28.32 -3.89
C ASN A 85 3.24 -27.79 -4.29
N VAL A 86 3.22 -26.85 -5.24
CA VAL A 86 2.00 -26.12 -5.61
C VAL A 86 1.01 -26.95 -6.44
N PHE A 87 1.44 -27.98 -7.17
CA PHE A 87 0.52 -28.86 -7.89
C PHE A 87 -0.33 -29.70 -6.93
N SER A 88 0.27 -30.26 -5.87
CA SER A 88 -0.48 -31.01 -4.85
C SER A 88 -1.41 -30.12 -4.04
N LEU A 89 -0.98 -28.91 -3.68
CA LEU A 89 -1.84 -27.93 -3.00
C LEU A 89 -3.03 -27.50 -3.87
N GLN A 90 -2.84 -27.30 -5.18
CA GLN A 90 -3.94 -26.99 -6.12
C GLN A 90 -4.88 -28.17 -6.32
N LYS A 91 -4.36 -29.39 -6.40
CA LYS A 91 -5.16 -30.63 -6.49
C LYS A 91 -6.05 -30.79 -5.25
N LYS A 92 -5.47 -30.69 -4.04
CA LYS A 92 -6.21 -30.69 -2.77
C LYS A 92 -7.22 -29.53 -2.67
N GLY A 93 -6.90 -28.35 -3.19
CA GLY A 93 -7.84 -27.21 -3.26
C GLY A 93 -9.08 -27.50 -4.11
N ASN A 94 -8.91 -28.18 -5.25
CA ASN A 94 -10.02 -28.67 -6.06
C ASN A 94 -10.85 -29.73 -5.31
N GLU A 95 -10.20 -30.77 -4.80
CA GLU A 95 -10.85 -31.91 -4.12
C GLU A 95 -11.63 -31.46 -2.87
N LEU A 96 -11.06 -30.57 -2.07
CA LEU A 96 -11.72 -29.95 -0.92
C LEU A 96 -12.91 -29.06 -1.34
N SER A 97 -12.82 -28.37 -2.49
CA SER A 97 -13.95 -27.57 -3.00
C SER A 97 -15.14 -28.47 -3.35
N GLU A 98 -14.90 -29.61 -4.00
CA GLU A 98 -15.96 -30.57 -4.36
C GLU A 98 -16.55 -31.26 -3.12
N ALA A 99 -15.72 -31.59 -2.12
CA ALA A 99 -16.18 -32.15 -0.85
C ALA A 99 -17.07 -31.17 -0.07
N VAL A 100 -16.71 -29.89 0.00
CA VAL A 100 -17.53 -28.85 0.62
C VAL A 100 -18.85 -28.66 -0.12
N LEU A 101 -18.82 -28.53 -1.45
CA LEU A 101 -20.03 -28.33 -2.26
C LEU A 101 -20.99 -29.54 -2.22
N SER A 102 -20.46 -30.74 -2.02
CA SER A 102 -21.25 -31.97 -1.85
C SER A 102 -21.84 -32.14 -0.45
N HIS A 103 -21.38 -31.39 0.55
CA HIS A 103 -21.78 -31.58 1.94
C HIS A 103 -23.25 -31.18 2.18
N GLU A 104 -24.00 -32.01 2.90
CA GLU A 104 -25.45 -31.83 3.13
C GLU A 104 -25.80 -30.45 3.71
N ASN A 105 -25.10 -30.00 4.75
CA ASN A 105 -25.28 -28.66 5.35
C ASN A 105 -25.04 -27.49 4.37
N ILE A 106 -24.13 -27.64 3.40
CA ILE A 106 -23.88 -26.63 2.36
C ILE A 106 -24.97 -26.68 1.27
N GLN A 107 -25.45 -27.88 0.95
CA GLN A 107 -26.60 -28.10 0.08
C GLN A 107 -27.92 -27.63 0.71
N GLU A 108 -28.03 -27.55 2.03
CA GLU A 108 -29.13 -26.91 2.75
C GLU A 108 -29.02 -25.38 2.70
N LEU A 109 -27.83 -24.82 2.99
CA LEU A 109 -27.57 -23.37 2.87
C LEU A 109 -27.96 -22.83 1.50
N MET A 110 -27.55 -23.51 0.41
CA MET A 110 -27.87 -23.10 -0.97
C MET A 110 -29.37 -23.23 -1.34
N LYS A 111 -30.18 -23.89 -0.51
CA LYS A 111 -31.65 -23.97 -0.65
C LYS A 111 -32.40 -23.04 0.31
N SER A 112 -31.69 -22.41 1.25
CA SER A 112 -32.28 -21.49 2.22
C SER A 112 -32.57 -20.12 1.61
N GLU A 113 -33.54 -19.41 2.18
CA GLU A 113 -33.79 -17.99 1.89
C GLU A 113 -32.96 -17.06 2.82
N GLU A 114 -31.94 -17.60 3.51
CA GLU A 114 -31.11 -16.83 4.43
C GLU A 114 -30.23 -15.80 3.68
N LYS A 115 -30.42 -14.52 4.00
CA LYS A 115 -29.56 -13.42 3.52
C LYS A 115 -28.43 -13.14 4.51
N PHE A 116 -27.34 -12.58 3.98
CA PHE A 116 -26.12 -12.21 4.69
C PHE A 116 -25.59 -10.89 4.12
N ASP A 117 -25.07 -10.01 4.98
CA ASP A 117 -24.54 -8.70 4.58
C ASP A 117 -23.10 -8.80 4.07
N VAL A 118 -22.30 -9.68 4.69
CA VAL A 118 -20.89 -9.92 4.33
C VAL A 118 -20.54 -11.41 4.43
N CYS A 119 -19.88 -11.93 3.41
CA CYS A 119 -19.42 -13.32 3.32
C CYS A 119 -17.89 -13.42 3.28
N PHE A 120 -17.33 -14.45 3.94
CA PHE A 120 -15.89 -14.63 4.09
C PHE A 120 -15.38 -15.98 3.58
N LEU A 121 -14.29 -15.94 2.80
CA LEU A 121 -13.55 -17.14 2.32
C LEU A 121 -12.04 -16.89 2.39
N GLU A 122 -11.25 -17.94 2.65
CA GLU A 122 -9.80 -17.87 2.59
C GLU A 122 -9.26 -18.00 1.15
N ASN A 123 -8.23 -17.24 0.81
CA ASN A 123 -7.50 -17.38 -0.46
C ASN A 123 -6.56 -18.60 -0.43
N PHE A 124 -7.12 -19.82 -0.49
CA PHE A 124 -6.35 -21.08 -0.40
C PHE A 124 -6.79 -22.16 -1.41
N TYR A 125 -6.68 -21.83 -2.71
CA TYR A 125 -7.01 -22.70 -3.86
C TYR A 125 -8.45 -23.28 -3.90
N THR A 126 -9.37 -22.70 -3.14
CA THR A 126 -10.79 -23.09 -2.99
C THR A 126 -11.76 -22.06 -3.58
N GLN A 127 -11.31 -21.25 -4.55
CA GLN A 127 -12.07 -20.10 -5.06
C GLN A 127 -13.43 -20.46 -5.69
N VAL A 128 -13.62 -21.69 -6.15
CA VAL A 128 -14.93 -22.26 -6.56
C VAL A 128 -16.05 -22.02 -5.53
N LEU A 129 -15.73 -22.02 -4.23
CA LEU A 129 -16.72 -21.81 -3.16
C LEU A 129 -17.35 -20.42 -3.16
N LEU A 130 -16.76 -19.44 -3.86
CA LEU A 130 -17.37 -18.11 -4.07
C LEU A 130 -18.67 -18.18 -4.89
N GLY A 131 -18.94 -19.27 -5.62
CA GLY A 131 -20.24 -19.49 -6.26
C GLY A 131 -21.42 -19.55 -5.27
N ILE A 132 -21.16 -20.01 -4.04
CA ILE A 132 -22.14 -19.97 -2.94
C ILE A 132 -22.52 -18.52 -2.63
N PHE A 133 -21.54 -17.60 -2.65
CA PHE A 133 -21.78 -16.18 -2.36
C PHE A 133 -22.44 -15.43 -3.53
N ASP A 134 -22.16 -15.81 -4.79
CA ASP A 134 -22.88 -15.29 -5.96
C ASP A 134 -24.35 -15.70 -5.95
N HIS A 135 -24.63 -16.97 -5.62
CA HIS A 135 -25.97 -17.51 -5.44
C HIS A 135 -26.75 -16.75 -4.36
N LEU A 136 -26.14 -16.58 -3.17
CA LEU A 136 -26.71 -15.85 -2.03
C LEU A 136 -26.76 -14.32 -2.18
N ASP A 137 -26.30 -13.76 -3.30
CA ASP A 137 -26.25 -12.30 -3.58
C ASP A 137 -25.37 -11.50 -2.58
N CYS A 138 -24.36 -12.15 -2.00
CA CYS A 138 -23.61 -11.65 -0.86
C CYS A 138 -22.32 -10.92 -1.25
N VAL A 139 -22.02 -9.81 -0.57
CA VAL A 139 -20.75 -9.07 -0.73
C VAL A 139 -19.62 -9.83 -0.04
N TYR A 140 -18.52 -10.14 -0.74
CA TYR A 140 -17.44 -10.96 -0.17
C TYR A 140 -16.14 -10.21 0.17
N VAL A 141 -15.60 -10.58 1.33
CA VAL A 141 -14.27 -10.24 1.84
C VAL A 141 -13.43 -11.51 1.84
N SER A 142 -12.21 -11.43 1.31
CA SER A 142 -11.27 -12.56 1.38
C SER A 142 -10.29 -12.40 2.54
N PHE A 143 -9.67 -13.49 2.99
CA PHE A 143 -8.56 -13.42 3.94
C PHE A 143 -7.43 -14.42 3.65
N THR A 144 -6.31 -14.29 4.35
CA THR A 144 -5.22 -15.28 4.38
C THR A 144 -4.89 -15.66 5.82
N SER A 145 -4.70 -16.96 6.11
CA SER A 145 -4.08 -17.39 7.37
C SER A 145 -2.56 -17.29 7.36
N THR A 146 -1.95 -17.22 6.19
CA THR A 146 -0.51 -17.10 5.96
C THR A 146 -0.10 -15.67 5.62
N SER A 147 1.20 -15.36 5.71
CA SER A 147 1.81 -14.12 5.22
C SER A 147 1.47 -13.89 3.74
N ASN A 148 1.14 -12.65 3.33
CA ASN A 148 0.58 -12.36 2.00
C ASN A 148 1.31 -13.09 0.84
N THR A 149 0.57 -13.98 0.17
CA THR A 149 1.10 -14.99 -0.77
C THR A 149 0.93 -14.58 -2.24
N TYR A 150 1.77 -15.17 -3.10
CA TYR A 150 1.67 -15.00 -4.56
C TYR A 150 0.25 -15.24 -5.13
N LEU A 151 -0.48 -16.25 -4.62
CA LEU A 151 -1.88 -16.50 -4.96
C LEU A 151 -2.78 -15.29 -4.65
N THR A 152 -2.62 -14.72 -3.45
CA THR A 152 -3.38 -13.57 -2.96
C THR A 152 -3.10 -12.33 -3.81
N ASP A 153 -1.85 -12.13 -4.21
CA ASP A 153 -1.47 -11.01 -5.06
C ASP A 153 -2.02 -11.14 -6.51
N ILE A 154 -2.15 -12.35 -7.08
CA ILE A 154 -2.88 -12.55 -8.35
C ILE A 154 -4.34 -12.14 -8.19
N ILE A 155 -5.03 -12.70 -7.18
CA ILE A 155 -6.46 -12.50 -6.92
C ILE A 155 -6.80 -11.03 -6.71
N THR A 156 -5.97 -10.32 -5.95
CA THR A 156 -6.11 -8.88 -5.71
C THR A 156 -5.64 -8.02 -6.88
N SER A 157 -4.85 -8.58 -7.80
CA SER A 157 -4.03 -7.85 -8.79
C SER A 157 -3.11 -6.83 -8.14
N ASN A 158 -2.57 -7.19 -6.98
CA ASN A 158 -1.46 -6.49 -6.37
C ASN A 158 -0.18 -6.71 -7.17
N LEU A 159 0.78 -5.81 -7.01
CA LEU A 159 2.13 -6.12 -7.44
C LEU A 159 2.75 -7.06 -6.38
N SER A 160 2.70 -8.37 -6.65
CA SER A 160 3.76 -9.35 -6.31
C SER A 160 4.67 -9.46 -7.52
N PRO A 161 5.77 -8.74 -7.51
CA PRO A 161 6.71 -8.78 -8.62
C PRO A 161 7.82 -9.86 -8.28
N PRO A 162 9.06 -10.05 -8.87
CA PRO A 162 9.91 -11.17 -8.40
C PRO A 162 11.47 -11.01 -8.22
N SER A 163 12.03 -10.00 -7.54
CA SER A 163 13.47 -10.07 -7.13
C SER A 163 13.99 -9.59 -5.75
N TYR A 164 13.76 -8.38 -5.21
CA TYR A 164 14.36 -7.99 -3.90
C TYR A 164 13.82 -8.79 -2.70
N LEU A 165 12.94 -9.78 -2.90
CA LEU A 165 12.27 -10.59 -1.87
C LEU A 165 11.81 -11.96 -2.47
N PRO A 166 11.64 -13.01 -1.64
CA PRO A 166 11.51 -14.39 -2.13
C PRO A 166 10.13 -14.75 -2.68
N ALA A 167 10.10 -15.68 -3.62
CA ALA A 167 8.94 -16.54 -3.87
C ALA A 167 8.75 -17.46 -2.65
N LEU A 168 7.51 -17.84 -2.37
CA LEU A 168 7.21 -18.80 -1.31
C LEU A 168 8.00 -20.11 -1.54
N HIS A 169 8.46 -20.73 -0.45
CA HIS A 169 9.26 -21.98 -0.45
C HIS A 169 10.75 -21.84 -0.83
N LEU A 170 11.22 -20.69 -1.36
CA LEU A 170 12.65 -20.50 -1.61
C LEU A 170 13.42 -20.10 -0.32
N PRO A 171 14.64 -20.62 -0.10
CA PRO A 171 15.48 -20.32 1.07
C PRO A 171 16.22 -18.98 0.93
N TYR A 172 15.57 -17.98 0.34
CA TYR A 172 16.19 -16.70 -0.01
C TYR A 172 15.68 -15.59 0.91
N SER A 173 16.60 -14.74 1.37
CA SER A 173 16.26 -13.49 2.03
C SER A 173 15.98 -12.40 0.99
N ARG A 174 15.94 -11.13 1.39
CA ARG A 174 15.73 -10.00 0.46
C ARG A 174 16.95 -9.64 -0.35
N ARG A 175 18.12 -9.81 0.24
CA ARG A 175 19.42 -9.45 -0.35
C ARG A 175 19.91 -10.55 -1.29
N MET A 176 19.10 -10.85 -2.30
CA MET A 176 19.40 -11.84 -3.33
C MET A 176 20.49 -11.38 -4.31
N ASN A 177 21.46 -12.27 -4.52
CA ASN A 177 22.44 -12.17 -5.61
C ASN A 177 21.81 -12.50 -6.98
N PHE A 178 22.57 -12.33 -8.07
CA PHE A 178 22.09 -12.56 -9.44
C PHE A 178 21.44 -13.94 -9.66
N PHE A 179 22.07 -15.03 -9.22
CA PHE A 179 21.54 -16.38 -9.41
C PHE A 179 20.27 -16.62 -8.58
N GLN A 180 20.21 -16.08 -7.37
CA GLN A 180 19.01 -16.14 -6.54
C GLN A 180 17.87 -15.36 -7.21
N ARG A 181 18.12 -14.12 -7.69
CA ARG A 181 17.15 -13.31 -8.45
C ARG A 181 16.64 -14.05 -9.70
N TRP A 182 17.53 -14.70 -10.45
CA TRP A 182 17.18 -15.50 -11.64
C TRP A 182 16.27 -16.68 -11.30
N ILE A 183 16.62 -17.48 -10.27
CA ILE A 183 15.82 -18.62 -9.81
C ILE A 183 14.46 -18.15 -9.26
N ASN A 184 14.45 -17.04 -8.52
CA ASN A 184 13.24 -16.44 -7.95
C ASN A 184 12.26 -16.02 -9.05
N THR A 185 12.73 -15.23 -10.01
CA THR A 185 12.00 -14.84 -11.22
C THR A 185 11.40 -16.04 -11.96
N PHE A 186 12.19 -17.11 -12.16
CA PHE A 186 11.70 -18.33 -12.80
C PHE A 186 10.54 -18.98 -12.02
N HIS A 187 10.60 -19.02 -10.69
CA HIS A 187 9.50 -19.55 -9.86
C HIS A 187 8.23 -18.72 -9.99
N TYR A 188 8.30 -17.39 -9.92
CA TYR A 188 7.13 -16.52 -10.12
C TYR A 188 6.50 -16.72 -11.51
N MET A 189 7.30 -16.79 -12.58
CA MET A 189 6.81 -17.06 -13.93
C MET A 189 6.14 -18.44 -14.04
N LEU A 190 6.76 -19.47 -13.48
CA LEU A 190 6.25 -20.85 -13.50
C LEU A 190 4.94 -20.98 -12.70
N HIS A 191 4.86 -20.42 -11.50
CA HIS A 191 3.63 -20.43 -10.70
C HIS A 191 2.50 -19.65 -11.36
N SER A 192 2.79 -18.53 -12.04
CA SER A 192 1.78 -17.82 -12.84
C SER A 192 1.22 -18.68 -13.95
N LEU A 193 2.10 -19.36 -14.69
CA LEU A 193 1.72 -20.20 -15.82
C LEU A 193 0.84 -21.38 -15.35
N ILE A 194 1.26 -22.08 -14.29
CA ILE A 194 0.49 -23.18 -13.68
C ILE A 194 -0.89 -22.70 -13.23
N TYR A 195 -0.98 -21.56 -12.54
CA TYR A 195 -2.26 -21.02 -12.06
C TYR A 195 -3.23 -20.74 -13.20
N HIS A 196 -2.79 -20.02 -14.24
CA HIS A 196 -3.66 -19.60 -15.35
C HIS A 196 -3.96 -20.71 -16.37
N VAL A 197 -3.05 -21.67 -16.58
CA VAL A 197 -3.18 -22.71 -17.63
C VAL A 197 -3.71 -24.04 -17.10
N ILE A 198 -3.56 -24.33 -15.80
CA ILE A 198 -3.97 -25.62 -15.21
C ILE A 198 -5.08 -25.41 -14.17
N HIS A 199 -4.83 -24.62 -13.12
CA HIS A 199 -5.75 -24.53 -11.99
C HIS A 199 -7.04 -23.76 -12.29
N ILE A 200 -6.96 -22.58 -12.93
CA ILE A 200 -8.16 -21.80 -13.32
C ILE A 200 -9.10 -22.60 -14.25
N PRO A 201 -8.62 -23.30 -15.31
CA PRO A 201 -9.48 -24.18 -16.11
C PRO A 201 -10.13 -25.31 -15.32
N GLN A 202 -9.41 -25.96 -14.39
CA GLN A 202 -9.99 -27.00 -13.52
C GLN A 202 -11.09 -26.44 -12.61
N GLN A 203 -10.80 -25.34 -11.91
CA GLN A 203 -11.77 -24.65 -11.05
C GLN A 203 -13.00 -24.20 -11.85
N ARG A 204 -12.84 -23.72 -13.11
CA ARG A 204 -13.98 -23.35 -13.96
C ARG A 204 -14.86 -24.54 -14.34
N VAL A 205 -14.29 -25.74 -14.56
CA VAL A 205 -15.08 -26.95 -14.80
C VAL A 205 -15.91 -27.32 -13.56
N ILE A 206 -15.29 -27.33 -12.38
CA ILE A 206 -15.99 -27.61 -11.11
C ILE A 206 -17.08 -26.56 -10.89
N PHE A 207 -16.77 -25.27 -11.01
CA PHE A 207 -17.74 -24.17 -10.88
C PHE A 207 -18.97 -24.37 -11.79
N ASN A 208 -18.76 -24.67 -13.07
CA ASN A 208 -19.86 -24.87 -14.03
C ASN A 208 -20.73 -26.10 -13.70
N ASN A 209 -20.17 -27.14 -13.06
CA ASN A 209 -20.91 -28.33 -12.66
C ASN A 209 -21.88 -28.05 -11.50
N TYR A 210 -21.46 -27.27 -10.50
CA TYR A 210 -22.27 -26.97 -9.31
C TYR A 210 -23.12 -25.69 -9.46
N PHE A 211 -22.69 -24.73 -10.29
CA PHE A 211 -23.36 -23.44 -10.52
C PHE A 211 -23.68 -23.18 -12.02
N PRO A 212 -24.39 -24.08 -12.72
CA PRO A 212 -24.65 -23.95 -14.16
C PRO A 212 -25.50 -22.71 -14.54
N ASN A 213 -26.18 -22.10 -13.56
CA ASN A 213 -27.02 -20.90 -13.72
C ASN A 213 -26.50 -19.69 -12.91
N ALA A 214 -25.19 -19.61 -12.66
CA ALA A 214 -24.58 -18.48 -11.93
C ALA A 214 -24.87 -17.12 -12.59
N LYS A 215 -24.94 -16.04 -11.79
CA LYS A 215 -25.18 -14.68 -12.28
C LYS A 215 -23.95 -14.12 -12.98
N ARG A 216 -22.76 -14.52 -12.50
CA ARG A 216 -21.44 -14.10 -12.98
C ARG A 216 -20.60 -15.33 -13.35
N SER A 217 -19.66 -15.16 -14.28
CA SER A 217 -18.69 -16.22 -14.57
C SER A 217 -17.68 -16.39 -13.43
N PHE A 218 -17.10 -17.58 -13.31
CA PHE A 218 -16.05 -17.87 -12.33
C PHE A 218 -14.93 -16.80 -12.34
N ASP A 219 -14.44 -16.44 -13.54
CA ASP A 219 -13.39 -15.45 -13.75
C ASP A 219 -13.75 -14.02 -13.31
N GLU A 220 -15.03 -13.68 -13.19
CA GLU A 220 -15.52 -12.41 -12.62
C GLU A 220 -15.71 -12.53 -11.10
N ILE A 221 -16.25 -13.66 -10.64
CA ILE A 221 -16.50 -13.92 -9.22
C ILE A 221 -15.19 -13.88 -8.42
N ILE A 222 -14.14 -14.60 -8.85
CA ILE A 222 -12.83 -14.63 -8.15
C ILE A 222 -12.15 -13.26 -8.05
N LYS A 223 -12.60 -12.28 -8.83
CA LYS A 223 -12.09 -10.91 -8.83
C LYS A 223 -12.89 -9.99 -7.94
N SER A 224 -14.15 -10.29 -7.63
CA SER A 224 -15.06 -9.36 -6.95
C SER A 224 -14.81 -9.16 -5.44
N SER A 225 -13.67 -9.61 -4.91
CA SER A 225 -13.30 -9.37 -3.52
C SER A 225 -13.14 -7.88 -3.25
N SER A 226 -14.04 -7.36 -2.41
CA SER A 226 -14.05 -5.95 -2.01
C SER A 226 -12.79 -5.60 -1.23
N ILE A 227 -12.47 -6.38 -0.20
CA ILE A 227 -11.27 -6.25 0.62
C ILE A 227 -10.63 -7.63 0.84
N THR A 228 -9.32 -7.65 0.99
CA THR A 228 -8.55 -8.85 1.37
C THR A 228 -7.81 -8.60 2.68
N PHE A 229 -8.17 -9.32 3.74
CA PHE A 229 -7.46 -9.32 5.02
C PHE A 229 -6.26 -10.25 4.97
N VAL A 230 -5.04 -9.73 5.00
CA VAL A 230 -3.82 -10.55 5.08
C VAL A 230 -3.37 -10.69 6.52
N ASN A 231 -2.93 -11.89 6.95
CA ASN A 231 -2.27 -12.11 8.25
C ASN A 231 -0.87 -11.47 8.25
N SER A 232 -0.85 -10.14 8.13
CA SER A 232 0.30 -9.32 7.75
C SER A 232 0.08 -7.80 8.01
N HIS A 233 0.72 -7.13 8.99
CA HIS A 233 1.38 -5.70 8.94
C HIS A 233 4.35 -5.20 8.40
N PHE A 234 5.08 -4.04 8.53
CA PHE A 234 6.50 -3.77 8.19
C PHE A 234 7.56 -4.32 9.16
N SER A 235 7.24 -4.89 10.34
CA SER A 235 8.27 -5.21 11.36
C SER A 235 8.89 -6.62 11.32
N ILE A 236 8.23 -7.71 11.79
CA ILE A 236 8.81 -9.07 11.62
C ILE A 236 9.00 -9.41 10.14
N THR A 237 8.02 -8.98 9.35
CA THR A 237 7.84 -9.29 7.92
C THR A 237 8.54 -8.30 6.99
N GLY A 238 8.09 -7.04 6.84
CA GLY A 238 8.82 -6.01 6.06
C GLY A 238 7.97 -5.10 5.15
N ALA A 239 8.58 -4.03 4.60
CA ALA A 239 7.92 -3.03 3.74
C ALA A 239 7.56 -3.48 2.30
N ARG A 240 6.28 -3.69 1.98
CA ARG A 240 5.80 -4.12 0.64
C ARG A 240 4.89 -3.13 -0.07
N PRO A 241 4.87 -3.09 -1.41
CA PRO A 241 3.79 -2.48 -2.19
C PRO A 241 2.47 -3.22 -1.96
N LEU A 242 1.44 -2.49 -1.54
CA LEU A 242 0.06 -2.97 -1.41
C LEU A 242 -0.92 -2.02 -2.10
N LEU A 243 -2.01 -2.60 -2.60
CA LEU A 243 -3.21 -1.88 -2.99
C LEU A 243 -4.03 -1.45 -1.76
N PRO A 244 -4.82 -0.36 -1.84
CA PRO A 244 -5.67 0.12 -0.74
C PRO A 244 -6.70 -0.88 -0.21
N ASN A 245 -7.06 -1.90 -1.00
CA ASN A 245 -8.01 -2.95 -0.60
C ASN A 245 -7.37 -4.15 0.12
N ILE A 246 -6.07 -4.10 0.46
CA ILE A 246 -5.35 -5.17 1.17
C ILE A 246 -5.05 -4.68 2.58
N ILE A 247 -5.74 -5.28 3.56
CA ILE A 247 -5.80 -4.79 4.94
C ILE A 247 -5.10 -5.76 5.89
N GLU A 248 -4.46 -5.19 6.90
CA GLU A 248 -3.24 -5.75 7.46
C GLU A 248 -3.39 -6.21 8.92
N ILE A 249 -3.75 -7.47 9.10
CA ILE A 249 -4.32 -8.02 10.36
C ILE A 249 -3.44 -9.04 11.09
N ALA A 250 -2.11 -9.03 10.88
CA ALA A 250 -1.23 -9.91 11.66
C ALA A 250 -1.45 -9.72 13.17
N GLY A 251 -1.35 -10.83 13.90
CA GLY A 251 -1.65 -10.89 15.33
C GLY A 251 -3.15 -10.95 15.67
N ILE A 252 -4.07 -11.03 14.70
CA ILE A 252 -5.52 -11.22 14.94
C ILE A 252 -5.82 -12.43 15.84
N HIS A 253 -5.01 -13.48 15.71
CA HIS A 253 -5.12 -14.71 16.50
C HIS A 253 -4.64 -14.56 17.96
N ILE A 254 -3.95 -13.47 18.32
CA ILE A 254 -3.33 -13.28 19.64
C ILE A 254 -4.39 -12.76 20.64
N ASP A 255 -5.28 -13.68 21.02
CA ASP A 255 -6.15 -13.59 22.18
C ASP A 255 -5.31 -13.54 23.47
N ARG A 256 -5.50 -12.48 24.27
CA ARG A 256 -4.75 -12.17 25.51
C ARG A 256 -5.56 -12.38 26.78
N THR A 257 -6.67 -13.12 26.70
CA THR A 257 -7.61 -13.32 27.83
C THR A 257 -7.42 -14.64 28.56
N ARG A 258 -6.49 -15.49 28.10
CA ARG A 258 -6.29 -16.86 28.61
C ARG A 258 -5.37 -16.88 29.83
N GLN A 259 -5.47 -17.96 30.61
CA GLN A 259 -4.65 -18.17 31.81
C GLN A 259 -3.71 -19.36 31.63
N ILE A 260 -2.45 -19.20 32.02
CA ILE A 260 -1.47 -20.28 32.05
C ILE A 260 -1.87 -21.31 33.13
N PRO A 261 -1.95 -22.62 32.84
CA PRO A 261 -2.15 -23.67 33.83
C PRO A 261 -1.15 -23.58 34.98
N LYS A 262 -1.62 -23.80 36.21
CA LYS A 262 -0.86 -23.54 37.45
C LYS A 262 0.54 -24.18 37.46
N GLU A 263 0.68 -25.42 36.99
CA GLU A 263 1.97 -26.11 36.94
C GLU A 263 2.95 -25.45 35.95
N LEU A 264 2.49 -25.09 34.75
CA LEU A 264 3.32 -24.37 33.77
C LEU A 264 3.68 -22.97 34.27
N LYS A 265 2.74 -22.27 34.93
CA LYS A 265 3.02 -20.97 35.54
C LYS A 265 4.08 -21.08 36.65
N LYS A 266 4.01 -22.10 37.51
CA LYS A 266 5.00 -22.36 38.56
C LYS A 266 6.41 -22.56 37.96
N ILE A 267 6.53 -23.31 36.86
CA ILE A 267 7.81 -23.51 36.17
C ILE A 267 8.37 -22.19 35.62
N LEU A 268 7.50 -21.33 35.08
CA LEU A 268 7.87 -20.01 34.54
C LEU A 268 8.25 -19.01 35.64
N ASP A 269 7.53 -18.99 36.75
CA ASP A 269 7.75 -18.08 37.89
C ASP A 269 9.11 -18.37 38.58
N PHE A 270 9.48 -19.64 38.73
CA PHE A 270 10.69 -20.09 39.45
C PHE A 270 11.89 -20.46 38.53
N ALA A 271 11.95 -19.94 37.31
CA ALA A 271 13.04 -20.22 36.36
C ALA A 271 14.17 -19.17 36.41
N ASP A 272 15.09 -19.28 37.38
CA ASP A 272 16.22 -18.35 37.60
C ASP A 272 17.14 -18.10 36.39
N LYS A 273 17.18 -19.02 35.42
CA LYS A 273 17.96 -18.91 34.17
C LYS A 273 17.10 -18.70 32.93
N GLY A 274 15.79 -18.55 33.13
CA GLY A 274 14.77 -18.46 32.11
C GLY A 274 14.29 -19.81 31.57
N VAL A 275 13.32 -19.74 30.65
CA VAL A 275 12.65 -20.87 30.03
C VAL A 275 12.86 -20.88 28.52
N VAL A 276 13.12 -22.08 27.97
CA VAL A 276 13.08 -22.37 26.54
C VAL A 276 11.77 -23.10 26.23
N VAL A 277 11.01 -22.59 25.26
CA VAL A 277 9.77 -23.20 24.79
C VAL A 277 10.06 -24.01 23.54
N VAL A 278 9.50 -25.22 23.44
CA VAL A 278 9.71 -26.11 22.28
C VAL A 278 8.36 -26.57 21.72
N SER A 279 7.98 -26.05 20.54
CA SER A 279 6.75 -26.43 19.82
C SER A 279 7.07 -26.81 18.37
N LEU A 280 7.11 -28.10 18.11
CA LEU A 280 7.55 -28.69 16.84
C LEU A 280 6.43 -29.51 16.15
N GLY A 281 5.18 -29.25 16.55
CA GLY A 281 3.97 -29.78 15.92
C GLY A 281 3.76 -31.29 16.06
N ARG A 282 2.81 -31.81 15.26
CA ARG A 282 2.49 -33.26 15.23
C ARG A 282 3.55 -34.07 14.48
N ASN A 283 4.37 -33.41 13.67
CA ASN A 283 5.53 -34.01 12.99
C ASN A 283 6.71 -34.25 13.95
N PHE A 284 6.64 -33.80 15.21
CA PHE A 284 7.70 -34.01 16.20
C PHE A 284 7.86 -35.50 16.57
N THR A 285 6.76 -36.25 16.70
CA THR A 285 6.81 -37.68 17.09
C THR A 285 7.55 -38.54 16.06
N SER A 286 7.42 -38.26 14.77
CA SER A 286 8.13 -38.99 13.72
C SER A 286 9.61 -38.64 13.68
N PHE A 287 10.01 -37.36 13.57
CA PHE A 287 11.44 -37.02 13.46
C PHE A 287 12.22 -37.34 14.74
N VAL A 288 11.59 -37.19 15.92
CA VAL A 288 12.24 -37.54 17.19
C VAL A 288 12.56 -39.02 17.25
N THR A 289 11.80 -39.89 16.60
CA THR A 289 12.11 -41.33 16.59
C THR A 289 13.48 -41.64 15.96
N GLU A 290 13.93 -40.84 14.97
CA GLU A 290 15.26 -41.00 14.34
C GLU A 290 16.39 -40.25 15.05
N LYS A 291 16.09 -39.12 15.73
CA LYS A 291 17.09 -38.23 16.35
C LYS A 291 16.92 -38.02 17.86
N HIS A 292 16.26 -38.96 18.52
CA HIS A 292 15.76 -38.83 19.90
C HIS A 292 16.85 -38.41 20.90
N GLU A 293 17.96 -39.14 20.91
CA GLU A 293 18.98 -39.03 21.96
C GLU A 293 19.75 -37.72 21.85
N ALA A 294 20.15 -37.33 20.64
CA ALA A 294 20.85 -36.07 20.38
C ALA A 294 19.98 -34.85 20.75
N PHE A 295 18.69 -34.88 20.43
CA PHE A 295 17.76 -33.80 20.77
C PHE A 295 17.52 -33.71 22.28
N VAL A 296 17.25 -34.85 22.93
CA VAL A 296 16.98 -34.91 24.37
C VAL A 296 18.20 -34.57 25.21
N LYS A 297 19.39 -35.02 24.80
CA LYS A 297 20.65 -34.70 25.48
C LYS A 297 21.00 -33.21 25.36
N ALA A 298 20.82 -32.60 24.19
CA ALA A 298 20.98 -31.15 24.03
C ALA A 298 20.04 -30.35 24.97
N LEU A 299 18.76 -30.74 25.08
CA LEU A 299 17.82 -30.10 26.02
C LEU A 299 18.21 -30.33 27.49
N GLY A 300 18.74 -31.51 27.83
CA GLY A 300 19.24 -31.83 29.17
C GLY A 300 20.51 -31.09 29.57
N ASN A 301 21.33 -30.66 28.61
CA ASN A 301 22.53 -29.84 28.83
C ASN A 301 22.20 -28.36 29.10
N LEU A 302 20.96 -27.91 28.90
CA LEU A 302 20.57 -26.50 29.08
C LEU A 302 20.50 -26.12 30.56
N LYS A 303 20.97 -24.90 30.88
CA LYS A 303 20.83 -24.30 32.21
C LYS A 303 19.41 -23.76 32.47
N GLN A 304 18.60 -23.68 31.42
CA GLN A 304 17.21 -23.25 31.40
C GLN A 304 16.27 -24.42 31.71
N ASN A 305 15.10 -24.09 32.26
CA ASN A 305 13.96 -25.01 32.22
C ASN A 305 13.41 -25.07 30.79
N VAL A 306 12.89 -26.22 30.39
CA VAL A 306 12.38 -26.47 29.03
C VAL A 306 10.92 -26.89 29.11
N ILE A 307 10.04 -26.17 28.42
CA ILE A 307 8.64 -26.55 28.24
C ILE A 307 8.47 -27.13 26.84
N LEU A 308 8.29 -28.46 26.77
CA LEU A 308 8.18 -29.22 25.54
C LEU A 308 6.73 -29.63 25.26
N LYS A 309 6.24 -29.26 24.07
CA LYS A 309 4.98 -29.77 23.50
C LYS A 309 5.22 -31.16 22.92
N TYR A 310 4.58 -32.19 23.48
CA TYR A 310 4.70 -33.57 23.01
C TYR A 310 3.38 -34.32 23.18
N GLU A 311 2.90 -35.00 22.13
CA GLU A 311 1.61 -35.69 22.17
C GLU A 311 1.65 -37.01 22.97
N ASN A 312 2.83 -37.64 23.06
CA ASN A 312 3.06 -38.82 23.90
C ASN A 312 3.29 -38.42 25.36
N GLU A 313 2.77 -39.22 26.29
CA GLU A 313 2.86 -38.94 27.75
C GLU A 313 4.27 -39.16 28.32
N THR A 314 5.09 -39.98 27.65
CA THR A 314 6.44 -40.34 28.08
C THR A 314 7.45 -40.05 26.98
N LEU A 315 8.44 -39.21 27.30
CA LEU A 315 9.66 -39.01 26.51
C LEU A 315 10.75 -39.93 27.07
N LEU A 316 11.41 -40.71 26.21
CA LEU A 316 12.50 -41.59 26.64
C LEU A 316 13.65 -40.74 27.20
N ASN A 317 14.22 -41.17 28.33
CA ASN A 317 15.32 -40.48 29.01
C ASN A 317 15.06 -38.98 29.34
N LYS A 318 13.81 -38.60 29.62
CA LYS A 318 13.39 -37.20 29.91
C LYS A 318 14.27 -36.53 30.98
N PRO A 319 15.03 -35.47 30.66
CA PRO A 319 15.85 -34.72 31.61
C PRO A 319 15.03 -34.04 32.69
N ASN A 320 15.66 -33.74 33.84
CA ASN A 320 14.97 -33.13 34.99
C ASN A 320 14.48 -31.69 34.72
N ASN A 321 15.19 -30.92 33.90
CA ASN A 321 14.81 -29.57 33.48
C ASN A 321 13.72 -29.54 32.38
N VAL A 322 13.37 -30.70 31.79
CA VAL A 322 12.35 -30.80 30.72
C VAL A 322 10.99 -31.18 31.31
N VAL A 323 9.97 -30.35 31.05
CA VAL A 323 8.57 -30.62 31.36
C VAL A 323 7.76 -30.77 30.08
N ILE A 324 6.87 -31.75 30.05
CA ILE A 324 6.09 -32.14 28.88
C ILE A 324 4.64 -31.66 29.04
N SER A 325 4.02 -31.23 27.95
CA SER A 325 2.56 -31.15 27.85
C SER A 325 2.07 -31.52 26.45
N LYS A 326 0.90 -32.17 26.36
CA LYS A 326 0.21 -32.42 25.08
C LYS A 326 -0.31 -31.13 24.43
N TRP A 327 -0.57 -30.11 25.23
CA TRP A 327 -1.09 -28.82 24.78
C TRP A 327 -0.43 -27.66 25.54
N LEU A 328 -0.08 -26.60 24.81
CA LEU A 328 0.53 -25.39 25.39
C LEU A 328 -0.32 -24.15 25.06
N PRO A 329 -0.60 -23.28 26.05
CA PRO A 329 -0.98 -21.89 25.82
C PRO A 329 0.25 -21.10 25.36
N GLN A 330 0.74 -21.39 24.15
CA GLN A 330 2.04 -20.94 23.65
C GLN A 330 2.25 -19.43 23.79
N ARG A 331 1.25 -18.63 23.43
CA ARG A 331 1.23 -17.16 23.53
C ARG A 331 1.48 -16.67 24.95
N ASP A 332 0.70 -17.19 25.90
CA ASP A 332 0.74 -16.77 27.30
C ASP A 332 2.08 -17.16 27.96
N ILE A 333 2.71 -18.23 27.50
CA ILE A 333 4.07 -18.64 27.89
C ILE A 333 5.13 -17.71 27.26
N LEU A 334 5.00 -17.35 25.98
CA LEU A 334 5.92 -16.42 25.29
C LEU A 334 5.87 -15.01 25.89
N ALA A 335 4.69 -14.55 26.30
CA ALA A 335 4.48 -13.27 27.00
C ALA A 335 5.09 -13.23 28.42
N HIS A 336 5.55 -14.37 28.96
CA HIS A 336 6.11 -14.41 30.30
C HIS A 336 7.57 -13.91 30.33
N HIS A 337 7.86 -12.97 31.23
CA HIS A 337 9.16 -12.29 31.35
C HIS A 337 10.39 -13.20 31.58
N ASN A 338 10.19 -14.47 31.98
CA ASN A 338 11.26 -15.47 32.09
C ASN A 338 11.49 -16.31 30.82
N THR A 339 10.67 -16.21 29.79
CA THR A 339 10.91 -16.89 28.51
C THR A 339 12.08 -16.26 27.77
N ARG A 340 12.94 -17.08 27.15
CA ARG A 340 14.20 -16.65 26.52
C ARG A 340 14.30 -17.01 25.04
N LEU A 341 13.66 -18.11 24.61
CA LEU A 341 13.78 -18.66 23.28
C LEU A 341 12.55 -19.52 22.94
N LEU A 342 12.04 -19.39 21.71
CA LEU A 342 11.17 -20.40 21.09
C LEU A 342 12.00 -21.27 20.13
N ILE A 343 11.97 -22.59 20.32
CA ILE A 343 12.44 -23.57 19.34
C ILE A 343 11.20 -24.12 18.61
N THR A 344 11.13 -23.95 17.28
CA THR A 344 9.92 -24.30 16.54
C THR A 344 10.15 -24.67 15.07
N HIS A 345 9.22 -25.43 14.51
CA HIS A 345 9.05 -25.60 13.06
C HIS A 345 8.00 -24.64 12.46
N GLU A 346 7.28 -23.91 13.31
CA GLU A 346 5.96 -23.37 12.94
C GLU A 346 6.03 -22.33 11.81
N GLY A 347 4.95 -22.26 11.03
CA GLY A 347 4.74 -21.22 10.04
C GLY A 347 4.56 -19.83 10.67
N ILE A 348 3.99 -18.90 9.91
CA ILE A 348 3.93 -17.48 10.31
C ILE A 348 3.25 -17.24 11.67
N LEU A 349 2.37 -18.13 12.14
CA LEU A 349 1.68 -18.01 13.42
C LEU A 349 2.66 -18.01 14.61
N GLY A 350 3.37 -19.11 14.89
CA GLY A 350 4.33 -19.18 16.00
C GLY A 350 5.47 -18.14 15.91
N ILE A 351 5.82 -17.73 14.68
CA ILE A 351 6.78 -16.65 14.42
C ILE A 351 6.21 -15.28 14.80
N THR A 352 4.94 -15.02 14.45
CA THR A 352 4.21 -13.84 14.93
C THR A 352 4.13 -13.88 16.45
N GLU A 353 3.73 -15.00 17.05
CA GLU A 353 3.59 -15.14 18.50
C GLU A 353 4.91 -14.90 19.27
N ALA A 354 6.04 -15.44 18.82
CA ALA A 354 7.33 -15.26 19.53
C ALA A 354 7.87 -13.83 19.41
N LEU A 355 7.98 -13.31 18.20
CA LEU A 355 8.46 -11.93 17.99
C LEU A 355 7.37 -10.88 18.30
N SER A 356 6.14 -11.33 18.59
CA SER A 356 5.14 -10.46 19.19
C SER A 356 5.60 -10.01 20.58
N GLU A 357 5.91 -10.96 21.45
CA GLU A 357 6.36 -10.74 22.83
C GLU A 357 7.89 -10.54 22.93
N GLY A 358 8.57 -10.30 21.80
CA GLY A 358 10.01 -9.99 21.75
C GLY A 358 10.93 -11.17 22.08
N VAL A 359 10.49 -12.39 21.81
CA VAL A 359 11.23 -13.64 22.07
C VAL A 359 11.99 -14.07 20.80
N PRO A 360 13.33 -14.24 20.85
CA PRO A 360 14.12 -14.83 19.76
C PRO A 360 13.65 -16.24 19.36
N ILE A 361 13.94 -16.64 18.13
CA ILE A 361 13.49 -17.92 17.56
C ILE A 361 14.65 -18.78 17.07
N LEU A 362 14.61 -20.08 17.35
CA LEU A 362 15.38 -21.11 16.66
C LEU A 362 14.44 -21.92 15.76
N ILE A 363 14.56 -21.77 14.45
CA ILE A 363 13.66 -22.42 13.49
C ILE A 363 14.28 -23.73 12.97
N ILE A 364 13.51 -24.81 13.05
CA ILE A 364 13.87 -26.13 12.52
C ILE A 364 12.82 -26.46 11.43
N PRO A 365 13.01 -25.97 10.18
CA PRO A 365 12.00 -26.07 9.15
C PRO A 365 11.86 -27.51 8.63
N THR A 366 10.63 -27.99 8.55
CA THR A 366 10.25 -29.33 8.08
C THR A 366 9.87 -29.34 6.60
N ASN A 367 9.16 -28.32 6.12
CA ASN A 367 8.62 -28.26 4.75
C ASN A 367 8.33 -26.81 4.29
N GLY A 368 7.85 -26.69 3.06
CA GLY A 368 6.92 -25.63 2.66
C GLY A 368 7.38 -24.19 2.92
N ASN A 369 6.51 -23.41 3.56
CA ASN A 369 6.71 -21.96 3.79
C ASN A 369 7.66 -21.66 4.96
N GLN A 370 7.96 -22.65 5.80
CA GLN A 370 8.81 -22.53 6.99
C GLN A 370 10.24 -22.15 6.58
N ILE A 371 10.72 -22.68 5.44
CA ILE A 371 12.03 -22.38 4.84
C ILE A 371 12.17 -20.90 4.47
N SER A 372 11.17 -20.34 3.78
CA SER A 372 11.16 -18.91 3.40
C SER A 372 11.01 -17.98 4.60
N ASN A 373 10.33 -18.41 5.66
CA ASN A 373 10.24 -17.65 6.90
C ASN A 373 11.60 -17.64 7.64
N ALA A 374 12.26 -18.80 7.74
CA ALA A 374 13.55 -18.96 8.41
C ALA A 374 14.65 -18.08 7.78
N ALA A 375 14.72 -18.03 6.45
CA ALA A 375 15.68 -17.20 5.72
C ALA A 375 15.56 -15.70 6.08
N HIS A 376 14.38 -15.25 6.47
CA HIS A 376 14.16 -13.86 6.84
C HIS A 376 14.43 -13.54 8.32
N ILE A 377 14.11 -14.48 9.22
CA ILE A 377 14.41 -14.36 10.66
C ILE A 377 15.93 -14.26 10.93
N ILE A 378 16.73 -14.88 10.06
CA ILE A 378 18.18 -14.74 10.02
C ILE A 378 18.61 -13.35 9.50
N GLU A 379 17.92 -12.80 8.49
CA GLU A 379 18.26 -11.52 7.85
C GLU A 379 18.10 -10.33 8.82
N GLU A 380 17.03 -10.29 9.60
CA GLU A 380 16.83 -9.28 10.66
C GLU A 380 17.57 -9.61 11.97
N LYS A 381 18.32 -10.73 12.00
CA LYS A 381 19.05 -11.24 13.18
C LYS A 381 18.18 -11.32 14.44
N CYS A 382 16.93 -11.78 14.30
CA CYS A 382 16.02 -12.03 15.42
C CYS A 382 15.88 -13.54 15.73
N GLY A 383 16.59 -14.39 14.98
CA GLY A 383 16.73 -15.81 15.26
C GLY A 383 17.81 -16.50 14.42
N LEU A 384 17.89 -17.83 14.57
CA LEU A 384 18.71 -18.74 13.76
C LEU A 384 17.83 -19.85 13.17
N ALA A 385 18.38 -20.63 12.23
CA ALA A 385 17.74 -21.85 11.76
C ALA A 385 18.72 -23.02 11.62
N LEU A 386 18.23 -24.25 11.82
CA LEU A 386 18.99 -25.49 11.69
C LEU A 386 18.28 -26.46 10.73
N ASP A 387 19.03 -26.97 9.74
CA ASP A 387 18.57 -28.06 8.88
C ASP A 387 18.42 -29.35 9.69
N LEU A 388 17.25 -29.98 9.62
CA LEU A 388 16.95 -31.29 10.21
C LEU A 388 18.03 -32.35 9.91
N LYS A 389 18.64 -32.33 8.72
CA LYS A 389 19.72 -33.24 8.32
C LYS A 389 20.95 -33.07 9.21
N ASN A 390 21.33 -31.82 9.48
CA ASN A 390 22.52 -31.44 10.24
C ASN A 390 22.28 -31.35 11.75
N LEU A 391 21.02 -31.40 12.20
CA LEU A 391 20.62 -31.37 13.60
C LEU A 391 21.30 -32.50 14.39
N ASN A 392 22.08 -32.12 15.41
CA ASN A 392 22.78 -32.98 16.36
C ASN A 392 22.92 -32.25 17.71
N GLU A 393 23.49 -32.92 18.72
CA GLU A 393 23.61 -32.36 20.07
C GLU A 393 24.36 -31.02 20.10
N ASN A 394 25.52 -30.95 19.43
CA ASN A 394 26.37 -29.77 19.42
C ASN A 394 25.71 -28.62 18.64
N SER A 395 25.25 -28.88 17.41
CA SER A 395 24.64 -27.83 16.57
C SER A 395 23.38 -27.22 17.19
N LEU A 396 22.59 -28.03 17.91
CA LEU A 396 21.44 -27.54 18.68
C LEU A 396 21.89 -26.75 19.92
N SER A 397 22.86 -27.26 20.69
CA SER A 397 23.35 -26.60 21.90
C SER A 397 24.04 -25.26 21.59
N GLU A 398 24.85 -25.20 20.52
CA GLU A 398 25.54 -24.00 20.05
C GLU A 398 24.54 -22.91 19.62
N ALA A 399 23.55 -23.26 18.79
CA ALA A 399 22.53 -22.32 18.34
C ALA A 399 21.65 -21.78 19.50
N ILE A 400 21.31 -22.62 20.48
CA ILE A 400 20.58 -22.19 21.68
C ILE A 400 21.43 -21.24 22.53
N ASN A 401 22.71 -21.56 22.75
CA ASN A 401 23.61 -20.70 23.53
C ASN A 401 23.86 -19.35 22.83
N GLU A 402 24.09 -19.33 21.52
CA GLU A 402 24.26 -18.08 20.75
C GLU A 402 23.03 -17.17 20.87
N LEU A 403 21.81 -17.71 20.70
CA LEU A 403 20.57 -16.95 20.81
C LEU A 403 20.28 -16.42 22.23
N ILE A 404 20.80 -17.09 23.27
CA ILE A 404 20.60 -16.69 24.68
C ILE A 404 21.70 -15.74 25.17
N ILE A 405 22.93 -15.86 24.66
CA ILE A 405 24.09 -15.08 25.10
C ILE A 405 24.27 -13.80 24.27
N ASN A 406 24.08 -13.87 22.95
CA ASN A 406 24.24 -12.72 22.07
C ASN A 406 22.99 -11.83 22.12
N SER A 407 23.06 -10.78 22.95
CA SER A 407 21.98 -9.80 23.13
C SER A 407 21.45 -9.18 21.83
N THR A 408 22.20 -9.21 20.72
CA THR A 408 21.71 -8.76 19.40
C THR A 408 20.37 -9.39 19.04
N TYR A 409 20.20 -10.69 19.25
CA TYR A 409 18.95 -11.39 18.90
C TYR A 409 17.78 -10.94 19.76
N LYS A 410 18.00 -10.76 21.08
CA LYS A 410 16.97 -10.26 22.00
C LYS A 410 16.63 -8.80 21.72
N ASN A 411 17.64 -7.94 21.50
CA ASN A 411 17.44 -6.53 21.20
C ASN A 411 16.71 -6.32 19.86
N ASN A 412 17.03 -7.12 18.83
CA ASN A 412 16.34 -7.06 17.54
C ASN A 412 14.92 -7.62 17.64
N ALA A 413 14.72 -8.71 18.38
CA ALA A 413 13.39 -9.22 18.69
C ALA A 413 12.56 -8.19 19.47
N GLU A 414 13.15 -7.49 20.45
CA GLU A 414 12.52 -6.41 21.22
C GLU A 414 12.25 -5.16 20.38
N MET A 415 13.11 -4.80 19.42
CA MET A 415 12.88 -3.70 18.49
C MET A 415 11.75 -4.03 17.50
N ILE A 416 11.71 -5.25 16.96
CA ILE A 416 10.59 -5.75 16.15
C ILE A 416 9.31 -5.81 17.01
N SER A 417 9.48 -6.15 18.30
CA SER A 417 8.53 -6.07 19.40
C SER A 417 8.36 -4.63 19.99
N GLN A 418 8.75 -3.58 19.25
CA GLN A 418 8.38 -2.18 19.47
C GLN A 418 7.62 -1.56 18.26
N GLN A 419 7.64 -2.22 17.08
CA GLN A 419 7.15 -1.67 15.80
C GLN A 419 5.70 -2.02 15.32
N PHE A 420 4.81 -2.71 16.08
CA PHE A 420 3.33 -2.52 15.94
C PHE A 420 2.64 -1.78 17.04
N GLN A 421 3.04 -1.80 18.31
CA GLN A 421 2.18 -1.22 19.35
C GLN A 421 1.96 0.26 19.02
N ASP A 422 2.99 0.89 18.46
CA ASP A 422 2.91 2.03 17.57
C ASP A 422 2.35 1.62 16.17
N ARG A 423 1.03 1.38 16.10
CA ARG A 423 0.24 1.23 14.86
C ARG A 423 -1.06 2.00 15.03
N THR A 424 -1.61 2.45 13.92
CA THR A 424 -2.84 3.26 13.91
C THR A 424 -4.10 2.49 14.36
N MET A 425 -4.18 1.17 14.14
CA MET A 425 -5.41 0.39 14.41
C MET A 425 -5.13 -1.09 14.68
N LYS A 426 -5.59 -1.65 15.83
CA LYS A 426 -5.37 -3.07 16.21
C LYS A 426 -6.05 -4.04 15.22
N PRO A 427 -5.59 -5.31 15.10
CA PRO A 427 -6.14 -6.26 14.12
C PRO A 427 -7.66 -6.44 14.18
N ASN A 428 -8.21 -6.59 15.38
CA ASN A 428 -9.66 -6.73 15.59
C ASN A 428 -10.41 -5.45 15.18
N GLN A 429 -9.90 -4.27 15.53
CA GLN A 429 -10.47 -2.99 15.11
C GLN A 429 -10.42 -2.82 13.58
N ALA A 430 -9.35 -3.28 12.94
CA ALA A 430 -9.22 -3.26 11.48
C ALA A 430 -10.18 -4.24 10.80
N VAL A 431 -10.39 -5.43 11.37
CA VAL A 431 -11.45 -6.35 10.91
C VAL A 431 -12.82 -5.68 10.99
N ILE A 432 -13.19 -5.15 12.16
CA ILE A 432 -14.49 -4.48 12.37
C ILE A 432 -14.69 -3.32 11.39
N TYR A 433 -13.81 -2.30 11.43
CA TYR A 433 -13.96 -1.09 10.61
C TYR A 433 -14.09 -1.40 9.12
N TRP A 434 -13.26 -2.29 8.58
CA TRP A 434 -13.25 -2.58 7.14
C TRP A 434 -14.37 -3.53 6.70
N THR A 435 -14.83 -4.44 7.56
CA THR A 435 -16.04 -5.23 7.31
C THR A 435 -17.30 -4.35 7.32
N GLU A 436 -17.43 -3.46 8.30
CA GLU A 436 -18.52 -2.47 8.30
C GLU A 436 -18.41 -1.52 7.10
N PHE A 437 -17.23 -1.04 6.73
CA PHE A 437 -17.03 -0.17 5.57
C PHE A 437 -17.54 -0.83 4.28
N VAL A 438 -17.25 -2.12 4.10
CA VAL A 438 -17.76 -2.93 2.99
C VAL A 438 -19.29 -3.04 3.03
N ALA A 439 -19.89 -3.26 4.20
CA ALA A 439 -21.36 -3.28 4.34
C ALA A 439 -21.99 -1.90 4.04
N ARG A 440 -21.48 -0.82 4.67
CA ARG A 440 -21.94 0.58 4.48
C ARG A 440 -21.90 1.01 3.01
N ASN A 441 -20.88 0.60 2.27
CA ASN A 441 -20.68 0.96 0.87
C ASN A 441 -21.23 -0.09 -0.13
N LYS A 442 -21.84 -1.18 0.35
CA LYS A 442 -22.32 -2.33 -0.44
C LYS A 442 -21.25 -2.93 -1.36
N GLY A 443 -20.02 -3.04 -0.83
CA GLY A 443 -18.81 -3.40 -1.55
C GLY A 443 -17.75 -2.31 -1.49
N ALA A 444 -16.55 -2.62 -2.00
CA ALA A 444 -15.41 -1.69 -2.04
C ALA A 444 -14.72 -1.68 -3.42
N ASP A 445 -15.48 -1.86 -4.50
CA ASP A 445 -15.00 -1.92 -5.89
C ASP A 445 -14.10 -0.74 -6.29
N HIS A 446 -14.34 0.44 -5.72
CA HIS A 446 -13.53 1.64 -5.94
C HIS A 446 -12.11 1.57 -5.35
N LEU A 447 -11.83 0.63 -4.44
CA LEU A 447 -10.48 0.34 -3.92
C LEU A 447 -9.78 -0.77 -4.73
N GLN A 448 -10.50 -1.51 -5.59
CA GLN A 448 -9.95 -2.62 -6.34
C GLN A 448 -9.15 -2.15 -7.57
N SER A 449 -7.97 -2.72 -7.81
CA SER A 449 -7.16 -2.38 -8.98
C SER A 449 -7.86 -2.72 -10.31
N ALA A 450 -7.86 -1.76 -11.24
CA ALA A 450 -8.29 -1.97 -12.62
C ALA A 450 -7.50 -3.10 -13.33
N GLY A 451 -6.32 -3.47 -12.81
CA GLY A 451 -5.52 -4.61 -13.25
C GLY A 451 -6.28 -5.94 -13.25
N LYS A 452 -7.24 -6.15 -12.34
CA LYS A 452 -8.11 -7.35 -12.29
C LYS A 452 -8.79 -7.63 -13.63
N ASN A 453 -9.13 -6.57 -14.39
CA ASN A 453 -9.86 -6.66 -15.65
C ASN A 453 -8.97 -6.92 -16.88
N LEU A 454 -7.69 -7.25 -16.68
CA LEU A 454 -6.72 -7.62 -17.73
C LEU A 454 -6.46 -9.13 -17.72
N ASN A 455 -6.07 -9.71 -18.86
CA ASN A 455 -5.54 -11.08 -18.91
C ASN A 455 -4.04 -11.12 -18.55
N PHE A 456 -3.48 -12.32 -18.34
CA PHE A 456 -2.07 -12.51 -17.93
C PHE A 456 -1.06 -11.72 -18.77
N ILE A 457 -1.14 -11.79 -20.11
CA ILE A 457 -0.24 -11.04 -21.01
C ILE A 457 -0.49 -9.54 -20.91
N GLN A 458 -1.75 -9.10 -20.77
CA GLN A 458 -2.12 -7.69 -20.69
C GLN A 458 -1.76 -7.00 -19.36
N TYR A 459 -1.82 -7.73 -18.23
CA TYR A 459 -1.48 -7.25 -16.90
C TYR A 459 0.03 -6.98 -16.79
N PHE A 460 0.84 -7.94 -17.23
CA PHE A 460 2.31 -7.93 -17.19
C PHE A 460 2.98 -7.35 -18.46
N SER A 461 2.25 -7.04 -19.54
CA SER A 461 2.77 -6.65 -20.87
C SER A 461 3.88 -7.58 -21.40
N ILE A 462 3.61 -8.89 -21.46
CA ILE A 462 4.63 -9.91 -21.77
C ILE A 462 5.06 -9.87 -23.26
N ASP A 463 4.34 -9.13 -24.09
CA ASP A 463 4.72 -8.71 -25.44
C ASP A 463 5.88 -7.70 -25.48
N PHE A 464 6.18 -7.00 -24.38
CA PHE A 464 7.40 -6.20 -24.18
C PHE A 464 7.71 -6.04 -22.69
N ARG A 465 8.57 -6.90 -22.12
CA ARG A 465 9.20 -6.69 -20.80
C ARG A 465 10.47 -7.55 -20.65
N LEU A 466 11.21 -7.59 -19.54
CA LEU A 466 10.87 -7.59 -18.11
C LEU A 466 11.94 -6.81 -17.32
N ASP A 467 11.68 -6.20 -16.15
CA ASP A 467 11.41 -6.81 -14.82
C ASP A 467 10.30 -6.12 -14.00
N THR A 468 10.04 -6.53 -12.75
CA THR A 468 10.31 -5.78 -11.46
C THR A 468 9.70 -6.45 -10.20
N GLN A 469 9.92 -6.04 -8.90
CA GLN A 469 10.25 -6.89 -7.67
C GLN A 469 9.52 -6.59 -6.27
N ALA A 470 9.16 -7.45 -5.24
CA ALA A 470 8.93 -8.93 -5.04
C ALA A 470 7.71 -9.55 -4.15
N VAL A 471 7.56 -9.87 -2.82
CA VAL A 471 7.53 -9.11 -1.49
C VAL A 471 7.29 -9.93 -0.13
N MET A 472 6.95 -9.33 1.07
CA MET A 472 6.98 -9.91 2.49
C MET A 472 5.63 -10.11 3.31
N ARG A 473 5.64 -10.50 4.65
CA ARG A 473 5.04 -9.83 5.91
C ARG A 473 4.80 -10.71 7.26
N TYR A 474 4.72 -10.40 8.65
CA TYR A 474 4.66 -9.21 9.66
C TYR A 474 4.54 -9.44 11.30
N LEU A 475 5.07 -8.56 12.23
CA LEU A 475 4.81 -8.00 13.70
C LEU A 475 4.61 -8.54 15.22
N ILE A 476 4.88 -7.61 16.21
CA ILE A 476 4.56 -7.30 17.68
C ILE A 476 3.37 -7.92 18.48
N LEU A 477 3.43 -7.85 19.83
CA LEU A 477 2.42 -7.43 20.86
C LEU A 477 3.04 -7.33 22.29
N PHE A 478 3.14 -6.13 22.91
CA PHE A 478 2.77 -5.82 24.33
C PHE A 478 2.99 -4.31 24.69
N LEU A 479 1.90 -3.56 24.87
CA LEU A 479 1.87 -2.34 25.70
C LEU A 479 0.75 -2.48 26.72
N ILE A 480 1.05 -2.15 27.98
CA ILE A 480 0.22 -1.53 29.04
C ILE A 480 0.83 -1.93 30.39
N GLY A 481 1.22 -0.93 31.19
CA GLY A 481 2.23 -1.06 32.25
C GLY A 481 3.57 -0.52 31.71
N PHE A 482 4.03 0.66 32.09
CA PHE A 482 3.83 1.37 33.37
C PHE A 482 3.37 2.83 33.15
N PHE A 483 2.13 3.18 33.54
CA PHE A 483 1.61 4.55 33.39
C PHE A 483 1.95 5.43 34.60
N SER A 484 3.24 5.56 34.92
CA SER A 484 3.72 6.44 36.00
C SER A 484 5.24 6.68 35.97
N TYR A 485 5.71 7.51 35.03
CA TYR A 485 6.82 8.45 35.29
C TYR A 485 6.66 9.71 34.40
N PHE A 486 7.03 10.85 34.98
CA PHE A 486 6.63 12.21 34.59
C PHE A 486 6.68 12.60 33.10
N CYS A 487 5.66 13.34 32.65
CA CYS A 487 5.64 13.99 31.35
C CYS A 487 6.60 15.20 31.29
N CYS A 488 7.66 15.08 30.49
CA CYS A 488 8.30 16.21 29.82
C CYS A 488 8.14 16.02 28.31
N VAL A 489 7.03 16.52 27.75
CA VAL A 489 6.81 16.48 26.29
C VAL A 489 7.59 17.64 25.66
N ASN A 490 8.84 17.38 25.28
CA ASN A 490 9.58 18.28 24.41
C ASN A 490 8.93 18.26 23.02
N GLY A 491 8.51 19.42 22.52
CA GLY A 491 8.07 19.55 21.13
C GLY A 491 9.26 19.37 20.19
N LEU A 492 9.04 18.68 19.07
CA LEU A 492 10.06 18.54 18.03
C LEU A 492 10.45 19.92 17.49
N LYS A 493 11.73 20.12 17.17
CA LYS A 493 12.21 21.29 16.43
C LYS A 493 12.36 20.93 14.96
N ILE A 494 11.55 21.57 14.12
CA ILE A 494 11.30 21.20 12.73
C ILE A 494 11.88 22.26 11.79
N LEU A 495 12.53 21.82 10.70
CA LEU A 495 12.92 22.68 9.59
C LEU A 495 12.10 22.31 8.35
N ALA A 496 11.46 23.28 7.71
CA ALA A 496 10.74 23.08 6.45
C ALA A 496 11.30 23.97 5.36
N LEU A 497 11.49 23.40 4.17
CA LEU A 497 11.93 24.11 2.99
C LEU A 497 10.84 24.01 1.92
N LEU A 498 10.19 25.15 1.67
CA LEU A 498 9.06 25.30 0.75
C LEU A 498 9.47 26.23 -0.40
N PRO A 499 10.40 25.83 -1.28
CA PRO A 499 11.09 26.73 -2.19
C PRO A 499 10.26 27.13 -3.43
N MET A 500 9.17 26.40 -3.71
CA MET A 500 8.49 26.47 -5.00
C MET A 500 7.76 27.80 -5.21
N GLY A 501 7.97 28.41 -6.38
CA GLY A 501 7.41 29.71 -6.73
C GLY A 501 5.89 29.76 -6.94
N SER A 502 5.16 28.66 -6.72
CA SER A 502 3.70 28.61 -6.87
C SER A 502 2.97 28.41 -5.54
N LYS A 503 2.00 29.29 -5.27
CA LYS A 503 1.19 29.31 -4.05
C LYS A 503 0.44 28.01 -3.76
N SER A 504 0.15 27.17 -4.77
CA SER A 504 -0.48 25.86 -4.57
C SER A 504 0.46 24.85 -3.89
N HIS A 505 1.74 24.87 -4.25
CA HIS A 505 2.77 24.00 -3.66
C HIS A 505 3.06 24.40 -2.22
N TRP A 506 3.19 25.72 -1.99
CA TRP A 506 3.27 26.30 -0.65
C TRP A 506 2.07 25.92 0.24
N ALA A 507 0.84 25.97 -0.30
CA ALA A 507 -0.36 25.66 0.47
C ALA A 507 -0.35 24.22 1.03
N VAL A 508 0.14 23.24 0.28
CA VAL A 508 0.36 21.87 0.79
C VAL A 508 1.40 21.88 1.90
N GLY A 509 2.60 22.42 1.64
CA GLY A 509 3.70 22.42 2.60
C GLY A 509 3.35 23.12 3.92
N HIS A 510 2.75 24.30 3.85
CA HIS A 510 2.23 25.02 5.03
C HIS A 510 1.22 24.16 5.80
N SER A 511 0.33 23.44 5.10
CA SER A 511 -0.70 22.61 5.74
C SER A 511 -0.17 21.29 6.32
N ILE A 512 1.04 20.86 5.96
CA ILE A 512 1.77 19.79 6.66
C ILE A 512 2.41 20.34 7.94
N ILE A 513 3.04 21.50 7.89
CA ILE A 513 3.74 22.07 9.05
C ILE A 513 2.79 22.63 10.12
N LYS A 514 1.63 23.18 9.72
CA LYS A 514 0.69 23.79 10.68
C LYS A 514 0.15 22.80 11.73
N PRO A 515 -0.36 21.59 11.40
CA PRO A 515 -0.78 20.59 12.39
C PRO A 515 0.31 20.20 13.39
N LEU A 516 1.57 20.19 12.97
CA LEU A 516 2.73 19.89 13.81
C LEU A 516 2.97 21.01 14.83
N VAL A 517 2.85 22.27 14.42
CA VAL A 517 2.90 23.42 15.33
C VAL A 517 1.67 23.46 16.26
N ASP A 518 0.47 23.14 15.75
CA ASP A 518 -0.75 23.03 16.57
C ASP A 518 -0.67 21.89 17.61
N ALA A 519 0.10 20.83 17.33
CA ALA A 519 0.42 19.76 18.27
C ALA A 519 1.41 20.17 19.38
N GLY A 520 2.13 21.29 19.20
CA GLY A 520 3.05 21.88 20.17
C GLY A 520 4.53 21.88 19.76
N HIS A 521 4.86 21.56 18.51
CA HIS A 521 6.23 21.59 17.99
C HIS A 521 6.70 23.03 17.65
N GLU A 522 8.00 23.20 17.44
CA GLU A 522 8.62 24.43 16.90
C GLU A 522 8.95 24.21 15.41
N ALA A 523 8.64 25.18 14.54
CA ALA A 523 8.96 25.10 13.12
C ALA A 523 9.69 26.36 12.62
N ILE A 524 10.79 26.16 11.91
CA ILE A 524 11.47 27.17 11.09
C ILE A 524 11.20 26.83 9.63
N VAL A 525 10.70 27.80 8.86
CA VAL A 525 10.18 27.58 7.50
C VAL A 525 10.82 28.55 6.50
N LEU A 526 11.61 28.03 5.57
CA LEU A 526 12.19 28.79 4.46
C LEU A 526 11.16 28.85 3.33
N THR A 527 10.64 30.03 3.00
CA THR A 527 9.52 30.16 2.06
C THR A 527 9.48 31.50 1.31
N PRO A 528 9.06 31.53 0.03
CA PRO A 528 8.81 32.77 -0.70
C PRO A 528 7.40 33.35 -0.46
N TYR A 529 6.57 32.70 0.35
CA TYR A 529 5.21 33.14 0.67
C TYR A 529 5.04 33.24 2.19
N THR A 530 5.19 34.45 2.74
CA THR A 530 5.09 34.73 4.18
C THR A 530 3.65 34.94 4.66
N LEU A 531 3.40 34.67 5.94
CA LEU A 531 2.09 34.80 6.58
C LEU A 531 1.82 36.25 7.01
N LYS A 532 0.64 36.78 6.60
CA LYS A 532 0.14 38.09 7.06
C LYS A 532 -0.20 38.15 8.55
N THR A 533 -0.24 37.01 9.24
CA THR A 533 -0.58 36.91 10.66
C THR A 533 0.36 35.87 11.27
N PRO A 534 1.28 36.28 12.19
CA PRO A 534 2.21 35.35 12.81
C PRO A 534 1.49 34.22 13.56
N ILE A 535 2.02 33.01 13.46
CA ILE A 535 1.58 31.84 14.22
C ILE A 535 2.64 31.56 15.29
N LYS A 536 2.21 31.34 16.55
CA LYS A 536 3.13 30.99 17.64
C LYS A 536 3.91 29.72 17.30
N ASN A 537 5.21 29.70 17.58
CA ASN A 537 6.15 28.60 17.25
C ASN A 537 6.34 28.34 15.74
N TYR A 538 5.87 29.22 14.84
CA TYR A 538 6.07 29.14 13.39
C TYR A 538 6.92 30.34 12.94
N HIS A 539 8.18 30.10 12.57
CA HIS A 539 9.16 31.14 12.29
C HIS A 539 9.57 31.11 10.81
N GLU A 540 9.28 32.18 10.09
CA GLU A 540 9.53 32.25 8.65
C GLU A 540 10.89 32.85 8.31
N ILE A 541 11.55 32.29 7.30
CA ILE A 541 12.74 32.85 6.65
C ILE A 541 12.33 33.17 5.21
N ASP A 542 12.12 34.46 4.95
CA ASP A 542 11.66 34.99 3.67
C ASP A 542 12.72 34.76 2.58
N ILE A 543 12.30 34.09 1.49
CA ILE A 543 13.10 33.91 0.27
C ILE A 543 12.36 34.40 -0.99
N SER A 544 11.41 35.32 -0.85
CA SER A 544 10.52 35.84 -1.91
C SER A 544 11.24 36.36 -3.17
N ASP A 545 12.51 36.76 -3.06
CA ASP A 545 13.37 37.08 -4.21
C ASP A 545 13.41 35.96 -5.28
N VAL A 546 13.24 34.68 -4.92
CA VAL A 546 13.24 33.59 -5.92
C VAL A 546 12.02 33.63 -6.86
N LEU A 547 10.92 34.31 -6.47
CA LEU A 547 9.74 34.49 -7.32
C LEU A 547 10.06 35.27 -8.59
N LYS A 548 10.93 36.29 -8.48
CA LYS A 548 11.33 37.17 -9.59
C LYS A 548 11.92 36.37 -10.76
N GLN A 549 12.59 35.25 -10.47
CA GLN A 549 13.20 34.39 -11.49
C GLN A 549 12.19 33.52 -12.25
N PHE A 550 10.99 33.29 -11.72
CA PHE A 550 9.87 32.68 -12.45
C PHE A 550 9.10 33.71 -13.26
N GLU A 551 8.82 34.88 -12.67
CA GLU A 551 8.07 35.96 -13.32
C GLU A 551 8.81 36.56 -14.54
N GLN A 552 10.13 36.40 -14.60
CA GLN A 552 10.99 36.90 -15.67
C GLN A 552 11.41 35.84 -16.71
N ASP A 553 11.05 34.56 -16.55
CA ASP A 553 11.35 33.53 -17.56
C ASP A 553 10.22 33.48 -18.61
N PRO A 554 10.44 33.93 -19.87
CA PRO A 554 9.38 33.98 -20.88
C PRO A 554 8.87 32.58 -21.28
N ASN A 555 9.59 31.51 -20.93
CA ASN A 555 9.15 30.13 -21.18
C ASN A 555 8.14 29.65 -20.13
N PHE A 556 8.02 30.33 -18.98
CA PHE A 556 7.09 29.99 -17.90
C PHE A 556 5.66 30.50 -18.17
N ASN A 557 5.16 30.26 -19.39
CA ASN A 557 3.82 30.66 -19.83
C ASN A 557 2.97 29.43 -20.20
N ALA A 558 1.74 29.37 -19.70
CA ALA A 558 0.82 28.25 -19.87
C ALA A 558 0.54 27.88 -21.35
N PHE A 559 0.38 28.87 -22.24
CA PHE A 559 0.11 28.63 -23.66
C PHE A 559 1.36 28.18 -24.43
N ILE A 560 2.55 28.58 -23.99
CA ILE A 560 3.82 28.09 -24.54
C ILE A 560 4.03 26.64 -24.10
N ILE A 561 3.92 26.36 -22.79
CA ILE A 561 4.07 25.00 -22.24
C ILE A 561 3.04 24.03 -22.85
N ARG A 562 1.78 24.45 -23.07
CA ARG A 562 0.76 23.64 -23.78
C ARG A 562 1.23 23.17 -25.16
N LYS A 563 1.95 24.03 -25.90
CA LYS A 563 2.44 23.77 -27.26
C LYS A 563 3.80 23.05 -27.30
N MET A 564 4.51 22.93 -26.17
CA MET A 564 5.74 22.14 -26.10
C MET A 564 5.45 20.64 -26.32
N PRO A 565 6.21 19.93 -27.18
CA PRO A 565 6.13 18.46 -27.27
C PRO A 565 6.28 17.81 -25.89
N LYS A 566 5.43 16.84 -25.54
CA LYS A 566 5.34 16.26 -24.18
C LYS A 566 6.69 15.81 -23.61
N ILE A 567 7.56 15.22 -24.44
CA ILE A 567 8.93 14.83 -24.07
C ILE A 567 9.82 16.01 -23.60
N THR A 568 9.63 17.21 -24.14
CA THR A 568 10.38 18.43 -23.77
C THR A 568 9.84 19.09 -22.50
N GLN A 569 8.62 18.76 -22.06
CA GLN A 569 8.07 19.25 -20.80
C GLN A 569 8.85 18.69 -19.59
N PHE A 570 9.37 17.45 -19.69
CA PHE A 570 10.25 16.87 -18.66
C PHE A 570 11.58 17.62 -18.52
N THR A 571 12.28 17.88 -19.64
CA THR A 571 13.57 18.60 -19.61
C THR A 571 13.40 20.06 -19.18
N PHE A 572 12.27 20.69 -19.52
CA PHE A 572 11.87 22.00 -18.98
C PHE A 572 11.71 21.95 -17.45
N LEU A 573 10.94 21.01 -16.90
CA LEU A 573 10.75 20.86 -15.45
C LEU A 573 12.06 20.57 -14.70
N HIS A 574 12.94 19.74 -15.26
CA HIS A 574 14.26 19.48 -14.68
C HIS A 574 15.17 20.72 -14.71
N SER A 575 15.16 21.49 -15.82
CA SER A 575 15.90 22.75 -15.93
C SER A 575 15.40 23.81 -14.94
N MET A 576 14.08 23.94 -14.80
CA MET A 576 13.42 24.82 -13.83
C MET A 576 13.79 24.46 -12.38
N GLY A 577 13.78 23.18 -12.02
CA GLY A 577 14.23 22.70 -10.71
C GLY A 577 15.70 23.05 -10.43
N ASN A 578 16.58 22.84 -11.42
CA ASN A 578 18.00 23.21 -11.31
C ASN A 578 18.20 24.72 -11.10
N LYS A 579 17.49 25.58 -11.85
CA LYS A 579 17.48 27.04 -11.64
C LYS A 579 17.03 27.41 -10.23
N LEU A 580 15.99 26.77 -9.70
CA LEU A 580 15.46 27.04 -8.36
C LEU A 580 16.44 26.64 -7.25
N VAL A 581 17.16 25.52 -7.39
CA VAL A 581 18.23 25.15 -6.44
C VAL A 581 19.31 26.25 -6.40
N ASP A 582 19.76 26.71 -7.57
CA ASP A 582 20.73 27.82 -7.65
C ASP A 582 20.19 29.12 -7.06
N ALA A 583 18.89 29.42 -7.21
CA ALA A 583 18.25 30.60 -6.65
C ALA A 583 18.22 30.57 -5.12
N VAL A 584 17.72 29.47 -4.53
CA VAL A 584 17.59 29.28 -3.08
C VAL A 584 18.96 29.33 -2.41
N MET A 585 19.95 28.60 -2.94
CA MET A 585 21.29 28.60 -2.36
C MET A 585 22.05 29.92 -2.56
N ASN A 586 21.60 30.80 -3.46
CA ASN A 586 22.16 32.14 -3.59
C ASN A 586 21.48 33.24 -2.78
N ASN A 587 20.26 33.00 -2.27
CA ASN A 587 19.52 33.97 -1.47
C ASN A 587 20.27 34.36 -0.18
N THR A 588 20.27 35.65 0.15
CA THR A 588 21.00 36.22 1.31
C THR A 588 20.54 35.66 2.65
N ASN A 589 19.23 35.48 2.84
CA ASN A 589 18.65 34.98 4.08
C ASN A 589 18.95 33.49 4.28
N VAL A 590 19.02 32.70 3.20
CA VAL A 590 19.50 31.31 3.23
C VAL A 590 20.99 31.27 3.58
N LYS A 591 21.82 32.11 2.95
CA LYS A 591 23.26 32.22 3.27
C LYS A 591 23.53 32.64 4.73
N GLU A 592 22.65 33.43 5.33
CA GLU A 592 22.73 33.77 6.76
C GLU A 592 22.25 32.62 7.65
N PHE A 593 21.14 31.96 7.28
CA PHE A 593 20.62 30.80 7.99
C PHE A 593 21.65 29.65 8.07
N MET A 594 22.37 29.38 6.98
CA MET A 594 23.44 28.37 6.90
C MET A 594 24.70 28.68 7.73
N LYS A 595 24.73 29.78 8.51
CA LYS A 595 25.77 30.04 9.52
C LYS A 595 25.37 29.58 10.93
N ARG A 596 24.09 29.25 11.15
CA ARG A 596 23.58 28.82 12.46
C ARG A 596 24.14 27.45 12.83
N LYS A 597 24.17 27.16 14.13
CA LYS A 597 24.62 25.87 14.70
C LYS A 597 23.52 25.19 15.52
N GLU A 598 22.26 25.52 15.25
CA GLU A 598 21.11 24.83 15.83
C GLU A 598 20.95 23.43 15.22
N LYS A 599 20.20 22.55 15.89
CA LYS A 599 19.77 21.25 15.36
C LYS A 599 18.26 21.24 15.17
N PHE A 600 17.82 20.36 14.28
CA PHE A 600 16.42 20.03 14.06
C PHE A 600 16.24 18.51 14.16
N ASP A 601 15.10 18.06 14.66
CA ASP A 601 14.78 16.63 14.75
C ASP A 601 14.29 16.11 13.39
N ILE A 602 13.32 16.82 12.80
CA ILE A 602 12.69 16.51 11.52
C ILE A 602 12.89 17.65 10.51
N CYS A 603 13.12 17.28 9.25
CA CYS A 603 13.31 18.18 8.12
C CYS A 603 12.40 17.81 6.94
N PHE A 604 11.63 18.78 6.44
CA PHE A 604 10.68 18.61 5.32
C PHE A 604 11.14 19.34 4.05
N LEU A 605 11.17 18.65 2.92
CA LEU A 605 11.34 19.24 1.59
C LEU A 605 10.29 18.70 0.61
N GLU A 606 9.75 19.60 -0.19
CA GLU A 606 8.88 19.26 -1.30
C GLU A 606 9.65 18.51 -2.40
N THR A 607 9.13 17.35 -2.81
CA THR A 607 9.74 16.54 -3.86
C THR A 607 9.30 17.03 -5.24
N PHE A 608 9.85 18.17 -5.68
CA PHE A 608 9.57 18.76 -7.00
C PHE A 608 10.85 19.30 -7.66
N HIS A 609 11.73 18.38 -8.10
CA HIS A 609 12.99 18.65 -8.81
C HIS A 609 14.02 19.57 -8.10
N THR A 610 13.88 19.74 -6.79
CA THR A 610 14.79 20.55 -5.94
C THR A 610 15.54 19.71 -4.90
N ASN A 611 15.58 18.39 -5.09
CA ASN A 611 16.15 17.39 -4.18
C ASN A 611 17.57 17.70 -3.69
N ALA A 612 18.39 18.40 -4.47
CA ALA A 612 19.73 18.85 -4.07
C ALA A 612 19.72 19.75 -2.81
N LEU A 613 18.62 20.46 -2.54
CA LEU A 613 18.47 21.27 -1.32
C LEU A 613 18.41 20.43 -0.03
N SER A 614 18.23 19.11 -0.12
CA SER A 614 18.32 18.22 1.04
C SER A 614 19.69 18.25 1.73
N GLY A 615 20.76 18.76 1.09
CA GLY A 615 22.05 18.97 1.75
C GLY A 615 22.01 19.97 2.93
N ILE A 616 21.01 20.85 2.97
CA ILE A 616 20.70 21.68 4.14
C ILE A 616 20.38 20.80 5.36
N PHE A 617 19.70 19.68 5.15
CA PHE A 617 19.30 18.74 6.20
C PHE A 617 20.47 17.86 6.67
N ASP A 618 21.52 17.75 5.87
CA ASP A 618 22.76 17.12 6.30
C ASP A 618 23.65 18.07 7.12
N HIS A 619 23.69 19.35 6.74
CA HIS A 619 24.33 20.40 7.53
C HIS A 619 23.74 20.51 8.95
N PHE A 620 22.41 20.45 9.08
CA PHE A 620 21.71 20.52 10.37
C PHE A 620 21.43 19.17 11.07
N ASP A 621 21.97 18.06 10.54
CA ASP A 621 21.99 16.75 11.21
C ASP A 621 20.60 16.11 11.50
N CYS A 622 19.60 16.42 10.67
CA CYS A 622 18.19 16.06 10.91
C CYS A 622 17.68 14.85 10.08
N ILE A 623 16.53 14.32 10.50
CA ILE A 623 15.80 13.26 9.79
C ILE A 623 14.98 13.86 8.63
N TYR A 624 15.21 13.38 7.42
CA TYR A 624 14.52 13.88 6.22
C TYR A 624 13.19 13.15 5.97
N VAL A 625 12.09 13.91 5.88
CA VAL A 625 10.75 13.48 5.46
C VAL A 625 10.32 14.24 4.19
N PRO A 626 10.49 13.67 2.98
CA PRO A 626 9.94 14.22 1.75
C PRO A 626 8.41 14.25 1.72
N PHE A 627 7.83 15.14 0.91
CA PHE A 627 6.41 15.11 0.57
C PHE A 627 6.13 15.49 -0.90
N THR A 628 4.98 15.06 -1.45
CA THR A 628 4.48 15.53 -2.77
C THR A 628 3.40 16.60 -2.62
N SER A 629 3.26 17.47 -3.62
CA SER A 629 2.36 18.63 -3.66
C SER A 629 1.18 18.52 -4.64
N GLY A 630 1.07 17.39 -5.35
CA GLY A 630 0.04 17.13 -6.34
C GLY A 630 -0.12 15.64 -6.65
N ALA A 631 -0.67 15.32 -7.82
CA ALA A 631 -0.80 13.94 -8.32
C ALA A 631 0.55 13.19 -8.27
N ILE A 632 0.51 11.89 -7.95
CA ILE A 632 1.76 11.16 -7.65
C ILE A 632 2.55 10.89 -8.94
N VAL A 633 3.70 11.54 -8.99
CA VAL A 633 4.68 11.61 -10.06
C VAL A 633 5.75 10.52 -9.94
N GLN A 634 6.34 10.09 -11.06
CA GLN A 634 7.18 8.89 -11.10
C GLN A 634 8.46 8.99 -10.25
N TRP A 635 8.96 10.21 -10.04
CA TRP A 635 10.12 10.45 -9.18
C TRP A 635 9.89 10.15 -7.69
N ALA A 636 8.64 10.20 -7.22
CA ALA A 636 8.27 9.76 -5.86
C ALA A 636 8.44 8.23 -5.69
N ASP A 637 8.14 7.46 -6.74
CA ASP A 637 8.41 6.02 -6.75
C ASP A 637 9.92 5.74 -6.75
N VAL A 638 10.71 6.49 -7.53
CA VAL A 638 12.17 6.28 -7.64
C VAL A 638 12.89 6.56 -6.32
N MET A 639 12.48 7.56 -5.54
CA MET A 639 13.06 7.82 -4.21
C MET A 639 12.74 6.75 -3.17
N THR A 640 11.57 6.14 -3.26
CA THR A 640 11.08 5.15 -2.29
C THR A 640 11.40 3.71 -2.70
N SER A 641 11.83 3.50 -3.95
CA SER A 641 11.84 2.20 -4.63
C SER A 641 10.46 1.51 -4.72
N ASN A 642 9.40 2.32 -4.83
CA ASN A 642 8.08 1.83 -5.23
C ASN A 642 8.05 1.49 -6.73
N GLN A 643 7.02 0.76 -7.18
CA GLN A 643 6.85 0.37 -8.58
C GLN A 643 5.39 0.53 -9.01
N SER A 644 5.15 1.46 -9.94
CA SER A 644 3.83 1.72 -10.51
C SER A 644 3.61 0.96 -11.82
N PRO A 645 2.60 0.08 -11.93
CA PRO A 645 2.38 -0.69 -13.16
C PRO A 645 1.85 0.18 -14.30
N SER A 646 2.64 0.38 -15.34
CA SER A 646 2.30 1.12 -16.56
C SER A 646 1.08 0.59 -17.33
N SER A 647 0.57 -0.60 -16.97
CA SER A 647 -0.66 -1.19 -17.49
C SER A 647 -1.94 -0.56 -16.92
N TYR A 648 -1.86 0.18 -15.79
CA TYR A 648 -3.01 0.91 -15.21
C TYR A 648 -2.69 2.21 -14.47
N VAL A 649 -1.45 2.46 -14.03
CA VAL A 649 -1.02 3.76 -13.48
C VAL A 649 -0.56 4.66 -14.62
N VAL A 650 -1.18 5.83 -14.77
CA VAL A 650 -0.97 6.75 -15.91
C VAL A 650 0.01 7.88 -15.54
N THR A 651 0.94 8.25 -16.43
CA THR A 651 1.78 9.45 -16.23
C THR A 651 0.91 10.72 -16.30
N PRO A 652 1.10 11.72 -15.40
CA PRO A 652 0.29 12.94 -15.39
C PRO A 652 0.19 13.70 -16.71
N LEU A 653 1.13 13.49 -17.64
CA LEU A 653 1.14 14.12 -18.96
C LEU A 653 0.07 13.59 -19.95
N LEU A 654 -0.61 12.47 -19.66
CA LEU A 654 -1.55 11.80 -20.59
C LEU A 654 -3.01 11.86 -20.13
N PRO A 655 -3.98 12.06 -21.04
CA PRO A 655 -5.41 12.20 -20.72
C PRO A 655 -6.12 10.84 -20.59
N TYR A 656 -5.50 9.83 -19.98
CA TYR A 656 -6.04 8.47 -19.93
C TYR A 656 -6.57 8.11 -18.53
N ALA A 657 -7.72 7.44 -18.43
CA ALA A 657 -8.33 7.09 -17.15
C ALA A 657 -9.12 5.77 -17.17
N GLY A 658 -9.02 5.00 -16.08
CA GLY A 658 -9.69 3.71 -15.92
C GLY A 658 -9.03 2.58 -16.72
N LYS A 659 -9.83 1.67 -17.29
CA LYS A 659 -9.33 0.51 -18.05
C LYS A 659 -8.76 0.96 -19.40
N LEU A 660 -7.43 0.99 -19.49
CA LEU A 660 -6.68 1.39 -20.68
C LEU A 660 -6.75 0.34 -21.82
N THR A 661 -6.90 0.82 -23.06
CA THR A 661 -6.75 0.02 -24.29
C THR A 661 -5.30 -0.43 -24.51
N PHE A 662 -5.03 -1.16 -25.61
CA PHE A 662 -3.64 -1.48 -25.98
C PHE A 662 -2.82 -0.23 -26.37
N ILE A 663 -3.39 0.67 -27.18
CA ILE A 663 -2.69 1.87 -27.67
C ILE A 663 -2.41 2.84 -26.52
N GLU A 664 -3.35 3.01 -25.58
CA GLU A 664 -3.13 3.83 -24.39
C GLU A 664 -2.06 3.24 -23.46
N ARG A 665 -2.06 1.91 -23.24
CA ARG A 665 -0.99 1.24 -22.46
C ARG A 665 0.38 1.35 -23.14
N PHE A 666 0.44 1.23 -24.47
CA PHE A 666 1.68 1.41 -25.23
C PHE A 666 2.24 2.83 -25.04
N TRP A 667 1.43 3.87 -25.28
CA TRP A 667 1.88 5.25 -25.11
C TRP A 667 2.19 5.59 -23.65
N ASN A 668 1.40 5.11 -22.69
CA ASN A 668 1.69 5.29 -21.27
C ASN A 668 3.02 4.66 -20.86
N ALA A 669 3.28 3.42 -21.26
CA ALA A 669 4.56 2.75 -21.02
C ALA A 669 5.73 3.47 -21.71
N PHE A 670 5.55 3.97 -22.93
CA PHE A 670 6.55 4.76 -23.65
C PHE A 670 6.89 6.07 -22.91
N TYR A 671 5.88 6.85 -22.51
CA TYR A 671 6.13 8.11 -21.79
C TYR A 671 6.71 7.88 -20.40
N LEU A 672 6.27 6.86 -19.65
CA LEU A 672 6.88 6.46 -18.36
C LEU A 672 8.33 5.95 -18.50
N LEU A 673 8.69 5.35 -19.65
CA LEU A 673 10.07 4.98 -19.97
C LEU A 673 10.93 6.22 -20.25
N ILE A 674 10.41 7.17 -21.03
CA ILE A 674 11.08 8.45 -21.34
C ILE A 674 11.25 9.30 -20.06
N GLU A 675 10.23 9.35 -19.19
CA GLU A 675 10.25 10.00 -17.89
C GLU A 675 11.34 9.39 -16.99
N ASN A 676 11.39 8.06 -16.87
CA ASN A 676 12.48 7.33 -16.21
C ASN A 676 13.88 7.68 -16.79
N ILE A 677 14.05 7.67 -18.12
CA ILE A 677 15.33 7.96 -18.77
C ILE A 677 15.78 9.39 -18.46
N SER A 678 14.89 10.38 -18.57
CA SER A 678 15.19 11.76 -18.21
C SER A 678 15.56 11.88 -16.73
N TYR A 679 14.84 11.18 -15.85
CA TYR A 679 15.11 11.20 -14.42
C TYR A 679 16.48 10.60 -14.05
N TYR A 680 16.78 9.39 -14.53
CA TYR A 680 18.04 8.69 -14.19
C TYR A 680 19.28 9.28 -14.86
N PHE A 681 19.18 9.76 -16.11
CA PHE A 681 20.34 10.19 -16.90
C PHE A 681 20.51 11.70 -17.04
N TYR A 682 19.50 12.52 -16.71
CA TYR A 682 19.61 13.99 -16.71
C TYR A 682 19.33 14.61 -15.34
N HIS A 683 18.22 14.24 -14.68
CA HIS A 683 17.83 14.86 -13.41
C HIS A 683 18.73 14.46 -12.24
N LEU A 684 18.87 13.17 -11.93
CA LEU A 684 19.71 12.72 -10.81
C LEU A 684 21.19 13.15 -10.95
N PRO A 685 21.83 13.11 -12.14
CA PRO A 685 23.20 13.63 -12.30
C PRO A 685 23.31 15.14 -12.08
N SER A 686 22.36 15.95 -12.59
CA SER A 686 22.40 17.40 -12.41
C SER A 686 22.09 17.83 -10.97
N GLN A 687 21.16 17.16 -10.28
CA GLN A 687 20.92 17.36 -8.85
C GLN A 687 22.11 16.92 -7.99
N ARG A 688 22.78 15.79 -8.32
CA ARG A 688 24.02 15.38 -7.63
C ARG A 688 25.15 16.40 -7.83
N ALA A 689 25.27 16.97 -9.03
CA ALA A 689 26.25 18.03 -9.30
C ALA A 689 25.95 19.32 -8.48
N LEU A 690 24.67 19.72 -8.38
CA LEU A 690 24.24 20.85 -7.55
C LEU A 690 24.45 20.58 -6.05
N TYR A 691 24.16 19.36 -5.58
CA TYR A 691 24.42 18.94 -4.20
C TYR A 691 25.91 19.06 -3.87
N ASN A 692 26.79 18.49 -4.71
CA ASN A 692 28.24 18.54 -4.51
C ASN A 692 28.81 19.97 -4.63
N LYS A 693 28.21 20.83 -5.47
CA LYS A 693 28.56 22.26 -5.62
C LYS A 693 28.30 23.06 -4.34
N TYR A 694 27.18 22.81 -3.66
CA TYR A 694 26.75 23.60 -2.50
C TYR A 694 27.08 22.96 -1.15
N PHE A 695 27.25 21.63 -1.10
CA PHE A 695 27.53 20.86 0.12
C PHE A 695 28.77 19.95 -0.06
N PRO A 696 29.94 20.50 -0.45
CA PRO A 696 31.14 19.69 -0.72
C PRO A 696 31.69 18.94 0.49
N ASN A 697 31.29 19.35 1.71
CA ASN A 697 31.69 18.75 2.99
C ASN A 697 30.52 17.98 3.67
N ALA A 698 29.53 17.52 2.91
CA ALA A 698 28.42 16.73 3.44
C ALA A 698 28.90 15.38 4.03
N LYS A 699 28.29 14.96 5.13
CA LYS A 699 28.44 13.62 5.75
C LYS A 699 27.78 12.54 4.90
N ARG A 700 26.64 12.87 4.29
CA ARG A 700 25.84 11.99 3.42
C ARG A 700 25.96 12.42 1.97
N THR A 701 26.08 11.46 1.07
CA THR A 701 25.93 11.70 -0.38
C THR A 701 24.48 12.05 -0.73
N PHE A 702 24.29 12.69 -1.89
CA PHE A 702 22.97 12.98 -2.45
C PHE A 702 22.06 11.74 -2.51
N ASP A 703 22.61 10.59 -2.92
CA ASP A 703 21.86 9.33 -3.04
C ASP A 703 21.44 8.77 -1.68
N GLU A 704 22.31 8.84 -0.66
CA GLU A 704 21.97 8.46 0.72
C GLU A 704 20.91 9.39 1.33
N MET A 705 20.93 10.68 0.99
CA MET A 705 19.88 11.62 1.39
C MET A 705 18.53 11.25 0.78
N ILE A 706 18.44 11.12 -0.55
CA ILE A 706 17.13 10.92 -1.20
C ILE A 706 16.56 9.51 -1.00
N LYS A 707 17.41 8.48 -0.87
CA LYS A 707 16.98 7.09 -0.61
C LYS A 707 16.85 6.77 0.88
N GLY A 708 17.41 7.58 1.77
CA GLY A 708 17.45 7.32 3.22
C GLY A 708 16.13 7.60 3.96
N ALA A 709 15.15 8.20 3.30
CA ALA A 709 13.86 8.56 3.88
C ALA A 709 13.02 7.33 4.28
N GLY A 710 12.76 7.16 5.59
CA GLY A 710 11.86 6.15 6.12
C GLY A 710 10.37 6.50 6.02
N LEU A 711 10.02 7.71 5.55
CA LEU A 711 8.66 8.19 5.33
C LEU A 711 8.63 9.19 4.17
N MET A 712 7.55 9.17 3.39
CA MET A 712 7.15 10.17 2.41
C MET A 712 5.65 10.45 2.56
N PHE A 713 5.25 11.72 2.60
CA PHE A 713 3.84 12.10 2.54
C PHE A 713 3.37 12.31 1.09
N LEU A 714 2.20 11.78 0.75
CA LEU A 714 1.59 11.87 -0.58
C LEU A 714 0.35 12.78 -0.51
N SER A 715 0.29 13.84 -1.31
CA SER A 715 -0.91 14.71 -1.39
C SER A 715 -2.16 14.04 -2.01
N ASN A 716 -2.14 12.73 -2.24
CA ASN A 716 -3.21 12.00 -2.95
C ASN A 716 -4.23 11.33 -2.02
N HIS A 717 -5.38 10.98 -2.58
CA HIS A 717 -6.34 10.05 -1.99
C HIS A 717 -6.87 9.12 -3.08
N VAL A 718 -7.03 7.82 -2.76
CA VAL A 718 -7.62 6.81 -3.66
C VAL A 718 -8.92 7.27 -4.35
N SER A 719 -9.82 7.98 -3.67
CA SER A 719 -11.08 8.47 -4.23
C SER A 719 -10.93 9.58 -5.29
N ILE A 720 -9.76 10.22 -5.39
CA ILE A 720 -9.47 11.28 -6.39
C ILE A 720 -8.84 10.67 -7.64
N SER A 721 -7.74 9.93 -7.48
CA SER A 721 -6.90 9.44 -8.60
C SER A 721 -6.98 7.93 -8.87
N GLY A 722 -7.78 7.18 -8.11
CA GLY A 722 -7.93 5.73 -8.22
C GLY A 722 -6.86 4.93 -7.46
N PRO A 723 -7.03 3.60 -7.34
CA PRO A 723 -6.13 2.74 -6.58
C PRO A 723 -4.79 2.50 -7.29
N ARG A 724 -3.71 2.71 -6.54
CA ARG A 724 -2.31 2.51 -6.94
C ARG A 724 -1.57 1.78 -5.82
N PRO A 725 -0.64 0.86 -6.12
CA PRO A 725 0.15 0.21 -5.08
C PRO A 725 1.19 1.19 -4.48
N TYR A 726 1.27 1.19 -3.14
CA TYR A 726 2.22 1.99 -2.37
C TYR A 726 3.03 1.14 -1.41
N LEU A 727 4.30 1.46 -1.22
CA LEU A 727 5.08 1.01 -0.07
C LEU A 727 4.53 1.67 1.21
N THR A 728 4.59 0.98 2.35
CA THR A 728 4.04 1.51 3.62
C THR A 728 4.80 2.73 4.19
N ASN A 729 5.98 3.10 3.67
CA ASN A 729 6.58 4.40 3.97
C ASN A 729 5.97 5.55 3.15
N MET A 730 4.96 5.32 2.31
CA MET A 730 4.28 6.33 1.51
C MET A 730 2.86 6.52 2.06
N ILE A 731 2.60 7.63 2.76
CA ILE A 731 1.33 7.87 3.47
C ILE A 731 0.47 8.89 2.72
N GLU A 732 -0.74 8.49 2.32
CA GLU A 732 -1.73 9.38 1.72
C GLU A 732 -2.28 10.39 2.75
N ILE A 733 -2.15 11.68 2.43
CA ILE A 733 -2.68 12.82 3.18
C ILE A 733 -3.55 13.72 2.28
N GLY A 734 -4.16 13.16 1.24
CA GLY A 734 -4.97 13.90 0.28
C GLY A 734 -6.11 14.67 0.93
N GLY A 735 -6.14 15.97 0.66
CA GLY A 735 -6.98 16.94 1.34
C GLY A 735 -6.30 17.75 2.45
N ILE A 736 -4.99 17.55 2.72
CA ILE A 736 -4.27 18.31 3.75
C ILE A 736 -4.41 19.84 3.60
N HIS A 737 -4.46 20.34 2.36
CA HIS A 737 -4.61 21.76 2.02
C HIS A 737 -6.04 22.31 2.14
N ILE A 738 -7.01 21.48 2.55
CA ILE A 738 -8.43 21.82 2.63
C ILE A 738 -8.77 22.13 4.11
N PRO A 739 -8.81 23.40 4.53
CA PRO A 739 -9.11 23.75 5.91
C PRO A 739 -10.61 23.57 6.24
N PRO A 740 -10.99 23.58 7.53
CA PRO A 740 -12.37 23.79 7.95
C PRO A 740 -12.98 25.07 7.34
N GLN A 741 -14.30 25.09 7.15
CA GLN A 741 -15.01 26.19 6.50
C GLN A 741 -14.96 27.50 7.29
N LYS A 742 -14.70 28.58 6.57
CA LYS A 742 -14.73 29.95 7.06
C LYS A 742 -15.92 30.70 6.47
N GLU A 743 -16.36 31.74 7.17
CA GLU A 743 -17.41 32.61 6.64
C GLU A 743 -16.92 33.34 5.39
N LEU A 744 -17.79 33.41 4.37
CA LEU A 744 -17.52 34.16 3.16
C LEU A 744 -17.56 35.68 3.43
N PRO A 745 -16.68 36.48 2.81
CA PRO A 745 -16.79 37.94 2.80
C PRO A 745 -18.21 38.38 2.43
N LYS A 746 -18.76 39.35 3.17
CA LYS A 746 -20.18 39.75 3.10
C LYS A 746 -20.73 39.89 1.66
N HIS A 747 -20.02 40.56 0.76
CA HIS A 747 -20.45 40.74 -0.63
C HIS A 747 -20.54 39.42 -1.44
N LEU A 748 -19.64 38.46 -1.20
CA LEU A 748 -19.74 37.12 -1.80
C LEU A 748 -20.92 36.37 -1.19
N LYS A 749 -21.10 36.43 0.12
CA LYS A 749 -22.21 35.77 0.81
C LYS A 749 -23.56 36.29 0.29
N GLU A 750 -23.77 37.60 0.25
CA GLU A 750 -25.01 38.22 -0.25
C GLU A 750 -25.26 37.90 -1.74
N PHE A 751 -24.22 37.86 -2.57
CA PHE A 751 -24.33 37.48 -3.98
C PHE A 751 -24.73 36.00 -4.14
N MET A 752 -24.18 35.10 -3.33
CA MET A 752 -24.40 33.66 -3.38
C MET A 752 -25.69 33.19 -2.67
N ASP A 753 -26.08 33.83 -1.56
CA ASP A 753 -27.35 33.59 -0.85
C ASP A 753 -28.53 33.87 -1.80
N THR A 754 -28.45 34.97 -2.57
CA THR A 754 -29.49 35.43 -3.51
C THR A 754 -29.38 34.78 -4.90
N ALA A 755 -28.79 33.59 -5.00
CA ALA A 755 -28.58 32.86 -6.26
C ALA A 755 -29.53 31.65 -6.36
N ASN A 756 -30.81 31.91 -6.62
CA ASN A 756 -31.90 30.91 -6.62
C ASN A 756 -31.63 29.72 -7.56
N ASP A 757 -31.24 29.98 -8.81
CA ASP A 757 -30.88 28.97 -9.80
C ASP A 757 -29.48 28.33 -9.56
N GLY A 758 -28.77 28.80 -8.53
CA GLY A 758 -27.44 28.33 -8.13
C GLY A 758 -26.28 29.20 -8.61
N VAL A 759 -25.07 28.79 -8.21
CA VAL A 759 -23.80 29.47 -8.47
C VAL A 759 -22.87 28.55 -9.26
N ILE A 760 -22.18 29.13 -10.24
CA ILE A 760 -21.06 28.52 -10.96
C ILE A 760 -19.79 29.26 -10.53
N LEU A 761 -18.74 28.52 -10.22
CA LEU A 761 -17.40 29.08 -9.97
C LEU A 761 -16.53 28.89 -11.21
N PHE A 762 -15.79 29.92 -11.62
CA PHE A 762 -14.78 29.85 -12.69
C PHE A 762 -13.40 30.25 -12.15
N SER A 763 -12.42 29.35 -12.22
CA SER A 763 -11.04 29.62 -11.78
C SER A 763 -10.01 28.77 -12.54
N MET A 764 -9.10 29.44 -13.23
CA MET A 764 -7.97 28.79 -13.92
C MET A 764 -6.72 28.62 -13.02
N GLY A 765 -6.89 28.78 -11.71
CA GLY A 765 -5.82 28.57 -10.72
C GLY A 765 -4.89 29.77 -10.53
N SER A 766 -3.67 29.51 -10.06
CA SER A 766 -2.68 30.53 -9.72
C SER A 766 -1.83 31.02 -10.91
N VAL A 767 -1.47 30.12 -11.84
CA VAL A 767 -0.51 30.38 -12.91
C VAL A 767 -1.17 30.72 -14.25
N VAL A 768 -2.31 30.08 -14.58
CA VAL A 768 -3.07 30.42 -15.79
C VAL A 768 -3.93 31.65 -15.49
N LYS A 769 -3.52 32.80 -16.01
CA LYS A 769 -4.31 34.04 -15.93
C LYS A 769 -5.38 34.01 -17.03
N ALA A 770 -6.61 34.44 -16.70
CA ALA A 770 -7.71 34.51 -17.65
C ALA A 770 -7.64 35.75 -18.56
N ILE A 771 -6.84 36.77 -18.20
CA ILE A 771 -6.57 37.93 -19.06
C ILE A 771 -5.68 37.60 -20.26
N ASP A 772 -4.75 36.66 -20.13
CA ASP A 772 -3.77 36.25 -21.17
C ASP A 772 -4.42 35.47 -22.34
N TRP A 773 -5.74 35.29 -22.30
CA TRP A 773 -6.49 34.46 -23.25
C TRP A 773 -6.84 35.23 -24.53
N PRO A 774 -6.97 34.54 -25.69
CA PRO A 774 -7.53 35.12 -26.91
C PRO A 774 -8.85 35.87 -26.64
N ILE A 775 -9.04 37.01 -27.30
CA ILE A 775 -10.21 37.88 -27.05
C ILE A 775 -11.52 37.18 -27.43
N GLU A 776 -11.46 36.35 -28.46
CA GLU A 776 -12.54 35.52 -29.00
C GLU A 776 -13.07 34.54 -27.94
N ILE A 777 -12.16 33.89 -27.19
CA ILE A 777 -12.53 32.95 -26.13
C ILE A 777 -13.06 33.70 -24.90
N ARG A 778 -12.50 34.87 -24.57
CA ARG A 778 -13.04 35.74 -23.49
C ARG A 778 -14.45 36.24 -23.82
N GLU A 779 -14.69 36.65 -25.07
CA GLU A 779 -16.02 37.01 -25.55
C GLU A 779 -16.99 35.82 -25.55
N ALA A 780 -16.55 34.63 -25.98
CA ALA A 780 -17.38 33.43 -25.97
C ALA A 780 -17.81 33.04 -24.54
N LEU A 781 -16.90 33.14 -23.56
CA LEU A 781 -17.21 32.96 -22.14
C LEU A 781 -18.23 34.00 -21.64
N VAL A 782 -18.03 35.28 -21.94
CA VAL A 782 -18.97 36.37 -21.60
C VAL A 782 -20.36 36.14 -22.19
N LYS A 783 -20.46 35.82 -23.49
CA LYS A 783 -21.74 35.60 -24.18
C LYS A 783 -22.44 34.33 -23.69
N SER A 784 -21.70 33.28 -23.35
CA SER A 784 -22.25 32.07 -22.75
C SER A 784 -22.78 32.34 -21.34
N PHE A 785 -22.01 33.01 -20.48
CA PHE A 785 -22.43 33.31 -19.10
C PHE A 785 -23.65 34.25 -19.05
N ALA A 786 -23.78 35.18 -20.00
CA ALA A 786 -24.96 36.04 -20.14
C ALA A 786 -26.28 35.27 -20.38
N LYS A 787 -26.22 34.03 -20.87
CA LYS A 787 -27.39 33.17 -21.12
C LYS A 787 -27.79 32.29 -19.93
N LEU A 788 -26.98 32.26 -18.87
CA LEU A 788 -27.20 31.38 -17.72
C LEU A 788 -28.09 32.07 -16.68
N LYS A 789 -29.01 31.30 -16.08
CA LYS A 789 -29.79 31.75 -14.91
C LYS A 789 -28.93 31.78 -13.64
N GLN A 790 -27.93 30.89 -13.59
CA GLN A 790 -26.95 30.81 -12.53
C GLN A 790 -26.15 32.10 -12.45
N LYS A 791 -25.75 32.48 -11.22
CA LYS A 791 -24.72 33.50 -11.03
C LYS A 791 -23.34 32.89 -11.21
N VAL A 792 -22.42 33.63 -11.81
CA VAL A 792 -21.03 33.20 -12.04
C VAL A 792 -20.09 34.03 -11.20
N ILE A 793 -19.21 33.38 -10.43
CA ILE A 793 -18.06 34.02 -9.78
C ILE A 793 -16.83 33.66 -10.60
N TRP A 794 -16.18 34.65 -11.20
CA TRP A 794 -15.02 34.49 -12.07
C TRP A 794 -13.77 35.09 -11.41
N LYS A 795 -12.79 34.23 -11.09
CA LYS A 795 -11.43 34.68 -10.73
C LYS A 795 -10.76 35.28 -11.97
N TYR A 796 -10.66 36.62 -12.01
CA TYR A 796 -10.19 37.39 -13.18
C TYR A 796 -9.20 38.47 -12.72
N GLU A 797 -8.05 38.57 -13.38
CA GLU A 797 -6.90 39.33 -12.86
C GLU A 797 -7.09 40.86 -12.84
N ASN A 798 -8.02 41.41 -13.64
CA ASN A 798 -8.32 42.85 -13.69
C ASN A 798 -9.62 43.20 -12.97
N GLU A 799 -9.71 44.45 -12.50
CA GLU A 799 -10.91 45.04 -11.87
C GLU A 799 -12.10 45.21 -12.84
N THR A 800 -11.83 45.20 -14.15
CA THR A 800 -12.84 45.39 -15.21
C THR A 800 -12.77 44.29 -16.27
N LEU A 801 -13.93 43.75 -16.66
CA LEU A 801 -14.10 42.84 -17.80
C LEU A 801 -15.02 43.52 -18.84
N PRO A 802 -14.60 43.65 -20.11
CA PRO A 802 -15.47 44.19 -21.16
C PRO A 802 -16.76 43.40 -21.31
N ASN A 803 -17.89 44.09 -21.48
CA ASN A 803 -19.23 43.50 -21.65
C ASN A 803 -19.65 42.53 -20.52
N LYS A 804 -19.12 42.69 -19.29
CA LYS A 804 -19.44 41.85 -18.12
C LYS A 804 -20.95 41.79 -17.83
N PRO A 805 -21.62 40.64 -17.96
CA PRO A 805 -23.06 40.50 -17.68
C PRO A 805 -23.38 40.69 -16.18
N ASP A 806 -24.64 41.02 -15.85
CA ASP A 806 -25.05 41.30 -14.46
C ASP A 806 -24.99 40.09 -13.53
N ASN A 807 -25.23 38.89 -14.05
CA ASN A 807 -25.09 37.63 -13.31
C ASN A 807 -23.61 37.23 -13.06
N VAL A 808 -22.64 37.97 -13.59
CA VAL A 808 -21.19 37.69 -13.44
C VAL A 808 -20.55 38.67 -12.45
N MET A 809 -19.94 38.12 -11.40
CA MET A 809 -19.02 38.83 -10.49
C MET A 809 -17.58 38.44 -10.83
N ILE A 810 -16.69 39.45 -10.90
CA ILE A 810 -15.24 39.25 -11.12
C ILE A 810 -14.44 39.63 -9.87
N SER A 811 -13.32 38.96 -9.62
CA SER A 811 -12.32 39.37 -8.62
C SER A 811 -10.93 38.77 -8.92
N PRO A 812 -9.82 39.50 -8.69
CA PRO A 812 -8.46 38.96 -8.82
C PRO A 812 -8.13 37.89 -7.78
N TRP A 813 -8.82 37.87 -6.64
CA TRP A 813 -8.67 36.83 -5.61
C TRP A 813 -10.01 36.41 -5.01
N ILE A 814 -10.18 35.11 -4.77
CA ILE A 814 -11.39 34.51 -4.22
C ILE A 814 -11.05 33.46 -3.13
N PRO A 815 -11.90 33.27 -2.11
CA PRO A 815 -11.82 32.13 -1.19
C PRO A 815 -12.39 30.87 -1.87
N GLN A 816 -11.70 30.35 -2.89
CA GLN A 816 -12.16 29.28 -3.79
C GLN A 816 -12.79 28.09 -3.03
N ARG A 817 -12.09 27.57 -2.02
CA ARG A 817 -12.55 26.40 -1.25
C ARG A 817 -13.80 26.68 -0.42
N ASP A 818 -13.90 27.85 0.23
CA ASP A 818 -15.08 28.20 1.03
C ASP A 818 -16.31 28.56 0.14
N ILE A 819 -16.06 29.01 -1.10
CA ILE A 819 -17.09 29.13 -2.15
C ILE A 819 -17.59 27.73 -2.56
N LEU A 820 -16.68 26.78 -2.86
CA LEU A 820 -17.04 25.41 -3.24
C LEU A 820 -17.85 24.69 -2.14
N ALA A 821 -17.61 25.01 -0.88
CA ALA A 821 -18.35 24.50 0.28
C ALA A 821 -19.74 25.17 0.50
N HIS A 822 -20.17 26.09 -0.38
CA HIS A 822 -21.46 26.77 -0.26
C HIS A 822 -22.59 25.99 -0.96
N PRO A 823 -23.76 25.75 -0.33
CA PRO A 823 -24.80 24.85 -0.85
C PRO A 823 -25.43 25.28 -2.19
N ASN A 824 -25.33 26.57 -2.53
CA ASN A 824 -25.81 27.07 -3.82
C ASN A 824 -24.86 26.78 -4.99
N VAL A 825 -23.60 26.38 -4.76
CA VAL A 825 -22.69 25.99 -5.87
C VAL A 825 -23.15 24.70 -6.52
N LYS A 826 -23.33 24.75 -7.84
CA LYS A 826 -23.74 23.60 -8.67
C LYS A 826 -22.60 23.03 -9.49
N MET A 827 -21.57 23.83 -9.78
CA MET A 827 -20.57 23.52 -10.80
C MET A 827 -19.28 24.34 -10.63
N PHE A 828 -18.14 23.75 -10.95
CA PHE A 828 -16.83 24.40 -11.00
C PHE A 828 -16.22 24.30 -12.40
N ILE A 829 -16.07 25.42 -13.10
CA ILE A 829 -15.31 25.50 -14.35
C ILE A 829 -13.85 25.78 -13.97
N SER A 830 -12.94 24.89 -14.39
CA SER A 830 -11.58 24.87 -13.86
C SER A 830 -10.55 24.36 -14.86
N HIS A 831 -9.33 24.85 -14.75
CA HIS A 831 -8.14 24.27 -15.40
C HIS A 831 -7.85 22.80 -15.00
N GLY A 832 -8.46 22.29 -13.93
CA GLY A 832 -8.28 20.89 -13.51
C GLY A 832 -6.99 20.61 -12.71
N GLY A 833 -6.27 21.62 -12.24
CA GLY A 833 -5.08 21.44 -11.40
C GLY A 833 -5.42 20.80 -10.04
N PHE A 834 -4.53 19.90 -9.58
CA PHE A 834 -4.79 18.94 -8.51
C PHE A 834 -5.46 19.48 -7.22
N LEU A 835 -5.05 20.65 -6.71
CA LEU A 835 -5.63 21.19 -5.47
C LEU A 835 -7.12 21.55 -5.65
N GLY A 836 -7.49 22.16 -6.78
CA GLY A 836 -8.87 22.57 -7.05
C GLY A 836 -9.80 21.40 -7.38
N THR A 837 -9.27 20.34 -8.02
CA THR A 837 -10.03 19.09 -8.23
C THR A 837 -10.20 18.31 -6.92
N SER A 838 -9.23 18.40 -6.00
CA SER A 838 -9.35 17.89 -4.63
C SER A 838 -10.40 18.66 -3.82
N GLU A 839 -10.39 20.00 -3.86
CA GLU A 839 -11.38 20.85 -3.20
C GLU A 839 -12.80 20.52 -3.69
N ALA A 840 -13.02 20.50 -5.01
CA ALA A 840 -14.31 20.15 -5.60
C ALA A 840 -14.75 18.71 -5.30
N THR A 841 -13.80 17.75 -5.21
CA THR A 841 -14.11 16.38 -4.73
C THR A 841 -14.54 16.40 -3.26
N SER A 842 -13.82 17.13 -2.40
CA SER A 842 -14.14 17.23 -0.98
C SER A 842 -15.48 17.91 -0.71
N GLU A 843 -16.00 18.68 -1.67
CA GLU A 843 -17.30 19.35 -1.59
C GLU A 843 -18.42 18.74 -2.45
N GLY A 844 -18.12 17.72 -3.26
CA GLY A 844 -19.11 17.07 -4.13
C GLY A 844 -19.57 17.94 -5.30
N VAL A 845 -18.70 18.82 -5.81
CA VAL A 845 -18.99 19.77 -6.90
C VAL A 845 -18.52 19.20 -8.25
N PRO A 846 -19.40 19.05 -9.25
CA PRO A 846 -19.03 18.68 -10.61
C PRO A 846 -18.10 19.68 -11.32
N ILE A 847 -17.28 19.19 -12.25
CA ILE A 847 -16.27 20.01 -12.96
C ILE A 847 -16.52 20.07 -14.48
N LEU A 848 -16.41 21.27 -15.07
CA LEU A 848 -16.07 21.43 -16.49
C LEU A 848 -14.58 21.77 -16.60
N GLY A 849 -13.81 20.84 -17.13
CA GLY A 849 -12.36 20.89 -17.14
C GLY A 849 -11.80 21.48 -18.43
N ILE A 850 -11.01 22.55 -18.33
CA ILE A 850 -10.32 23.17 -19.46
C ILE A 850 -8.80 23.00 -19.27
N PRO A 851 -8.23 21.81 -19.53
CA PRO A 851 -6.85 21.49 -19.19
C PRO A 851 -5.84 22.22 -20.09
N MET A 852 -4.86 22.89 -19.48
CA MET A 852 -3.84 23.67 -20.18
C MET A 852 -2.51 22.91 -20.33
N TYR A 853 -1.96 22.38 -19.23
CA TYR A 853 -0.67 21.68 -19.21
C TYR A 853 -0.50 20.81 -17.94
N GLY A 854 0.58 20.01 -17.86
CA GLY A 854 0.90 19.22 -16.68
C GLY A 854 -0.13 18.12 -16.38
N ASP A 855 -0.44 17.94 -15.09
CA ASP A 855 -1.36 16.95 -14.51
C ASP A 855 -2.84 17.17 -14.88
N GLN A 856 -3.18 18.38 -15.33
CA GLN A 856 -4.54 18.84 -15.58
C GLN A 856 -5.32 17.90 -16.53
N SER A 857 -4.67 17.41 -17.58
CA SER A 857 -5.27 16.50 -18.55
C SER A 857 -5.68 15.15 -17.94
N LEU A 858 -4.84 14.59 -17.06
CA LEU A 858 -5.13 13.34 -16.35
C LEU A 858 -6.28 13.55 -15.35
N ASN A 859 -6.22 14.61 -14.54
CA ASN A 859 -7.23 14.90 -13.53
C ASN A 859 -8.64 15.04 -14.13
N ILE A 860 -8.77 15.77 -15.25
CA ILE A 860 -10.07 15.95 -15.93
C ILE A 860 -10.53 14.65 -16.60
N ALA A 861 -9.64 13.87 -17.21
CA ALA A 861 -9.99 12.56 -17.76
C ALA A 861 -10.57 11.60 -16.69
N ILE A 862 -10.06 11.67 -15.45
CA ILE A 862 -10.60 10.90 -14.32
C ILE A 862 -12.01 11.40 -13.92
N PHE A 863 -12.24 12.71 -13.87
CA PHE A 863 -13.57 13.28 -13.61
C PHE A 863 -14.59 12.89 -14.68
N GLU A 864 -14.21 12.94 -15.96
CA GLU A 864 -15.05 12.53 -17.09
C GLU A 864 -15.34 11.02 -17.06
N LYS A 865 -14.30 10.19 -16.87
CA LYS A 865 -14.43 8.73 -16.78
C LYS A 865 -15.29 8.25 -15.60
N THR A 866 -15.24 8.97 -14.48
CA THR A 866 -16.09 8.72 -13.30
C THR A 866 -17.45 9.44 -13.36
N GLY A 867 -17.75 10.13 -14.47
CA GLY A 867 -19.03 10.82 -14.66
C GLY A 867 -19.30 11.91 -13.64
N ARG A 868 -18.25 12.59 -13.16
CA ARG A 868 -18.28 13.76 -12.25
C ARG A 868 -18.03 15.09 -12.96
N GLY A 869 -17.77 15.06 -14.26
CA GLY A 869 -17.49 16.24 -15.05
C GLY A 869 -17.39 15.93 -16.55
N LEU A 870 -16.99 16.94 -17.32
CA LEU A 870 -16.69 16.85 -18.75
C LEU A 870 -15.41 17.64 -19.05
N LYS A 871 -14.70 17.27 -20.12
CA LYS A 871 -13.61 18.04 -20.69
C LYS A 871 -14.13 19.04 -21.73
N LEU A 872 -13.50 20.20 -21.79
CA LEU A 872 -13.58 21.18 -22.88
C LEU A 872 -12.15 21.52 -23.32
N ASP A 873 -11.76 21.11 -24.53
CA ASP A 873 -10.45 21.49 -25.07
C ASP A 873 -10.45 22.98 -25.44
N VAL A 874 -9.33 23.65 -25.18
CA VAL A 874 -9.15 25.10 -25.41
C VAL A 874 -9.43 25.50 -26.86
N ASP A 875 -9.10 24.63 -27.80
CA ASP A 875 -9.21 24.89 -29.24
C ASP A 875 -10.65 24.72 -29.78
N ASP A 876 -11.55 24.08 -29.00
CA ASP A 876 -12.99 23.92 -29.30
C ASP A 876 -13.87 25.00 -28.61
N MET A 877 -13.27 25.94 -27.89
CA MET A 877 -13.98 26.92 -27.06
C MET A 877 -14.67 28.02 -27.89
N ASN A 878 -15.95 27.80 -28.14
CA ASN A 878 -16.88 28.81 -28.67
C ASN A 878 -18.16 28.87 -27.81
N GLU A 879 -19.01 29.87 -28.09
CA GLU A 879 -20.22 30.15 -27.33
C GLU A 879 -21.23 28.99 -27.29
N GLU A 880 -21.35 28.22 -28.36
CA GLU A 880 -22.22 27.04 -28.42
C GLU A 880 -21.65 25.92 -27.54
N THR A 881 -20.39 25.55 -27.74
CA THR A 881 -19.73 24.46 -26.99
C THR A 881 -19.76 24.74 -25.48
N ILE A 882 -19.41 25.96 -25.06
CA ILE A 882 -19.39 26.37 -23.64
C ILE A 882 -20.81 26.27 -23.05
N THR A 883 -21.81 26.88 -23.71
CA THR A 883 -23.20 26.88 -23.23
C THR A 883 -23.78 25.46 -23.15
N LYS A 884 -23.47 24.61 -24.14
CA LYS A 884 -23.91 23.21 -24.22
C LYS A 884 -23.35 22.36 -23.06
N LEU A 885 -22.04 22.40 -22.83
CA LEU A 885 -21.39 21.59 -21.79
C LEU A 885 -21.76 22.05 -20.37
N ILE A 886 -22.01 23.35 -20.17
CA ILE A 886 -22.55 23.87 -18.90
C ILE A 886 -23.96 23.33 -18.66
N ASN A 887 -24.87 23.41 -19.64
CA ASN A 887 -26.23 22.92 -19.48
C ASN A 887 -26.31 21.40 -19.28
N GLU A 888 -25.46 20.61 -19.93
CA GLU A 888 -25.36 19.16 -19.71
C GLU A 888 -25.02 18.85 -18.23
N ILE A 889 -23.99 19.49 -17.66
CA ILE A 889 -23.59 19.26 -16.26
C ILE A 889 -24.65 19.76 -15.27
N LEU A 890 -25.34 20.85 -15.57
CA LEU A 890 -26.39 21.41 -14.69
C LEU A 890 -27.71 20.63 -14.73
N THR A 891 -28.06 19.99 -15.84
CA THR A 891 -29.36 19.32 -16.03
C THR A 891 -29.31 17.80 -15.84
N ASN A 892 -28.17 17.16 -16.11
CA ASN A 892 -28.01 15.71 -15.95
C ASN A 892 -27.61 15.35 -14.50
N PRO A 893 -28.49 14.73 -13.70
CA PRO A 893 -28.26 14.54 -12.26
C PRO A 893 -27.07 13.61 -11.96
N LYS A 894 -26.66 12.77 -12.92
CA LYS A 894 -25.51 11.88 -12.84
C LYS A 894 -24.25 12.58 -12.32
N TYR A 895 -23.94 13.77 -12.84
CA TYR A 895 -22.71 14.48 -12.47
C TYR A 895 -22.67 14.85 -10.99
N LYS A 896 -23.77 15.40 -10.47
CA LYS A 896 -23.88 15.77 -9.05
C LYS A 896 -24.00 14.54 -8.14
N GLN A 897 -24.73 13.51 -8.55
CA GLN A 897 -24.84 12.25 -7.79
C GLN A 897 -23.48 11.57 -7.61
N ASN A 898 -22.70 11.40 -8.70
CA ASN A 898 -21.37 10.80 -8.64
C ASN A 898 -20.38 11.67 -7.84
N ALA A 899 -20.51 13.01 -7.92
CA ALA A 899 -19.67 13.91 -7.13
C ALA A 899 -19.96 13.81 -5.62
N GLU A 900 -21.23 13.74 -5.21
CA GLU A 900 -21.63 13.51 -3.82
C GLU A 900 -21.29 12.10 -3.30
N GLU A 901 -21.34 11.08 -4.16
CA GLU A 901 -20.88 9.73 -3.78
C GLU A 901 -19.36 9.72 -3.48
N VAL A 902 -18.55 10.35 -4.35
CA VAL A 902 -17.11 10.47 -4.11
C VAL A 902 -16.79 11.42 -2.95
N LYS A 903 -17.62 12.45 -2.68
CA LYS A 903 -17.54 13.27 -1.45
C LYS A 903 -17.61 12.39 -0.20
N LYS A 904 -18.59 11.49 -0.12
CA LYS A 904 -18.72 10.54 1.01
C LYS A 904 -17.49 9.65 1.15
N ARG A 905 -17.08 8.97 0.07
CA ARG A 905 -15.87 8.12 0.04
C ARG A 905 -14.56 8.87 0.28
N PHE A 906 -14.53 10.19 0.13
CA PHE A 906 -13.36 11.01 0.43
C PHE A 906 -13.26 11.32 1.94
N HIS A 907 -14.40 11.44 2.64
CA HIS A 907 -14.43 11.73 4.08
C HIS A 907 -14.58 10.47 4.97
N ASP A 908 -15.02 9.33 4.43
CA ASP A 908 -15.06 8.01 5.12
C ASP A 908 -13.65 7.42 5.26
N ARG A 909 -12.89 7.95 6.24
CA ARG A 909 -11.51 7.54 6.56
C ARG A 909 -11.26 7.54 8.08
N PRO A 910 -10.40 6.65 8.63
CA PRO A 910 -10.23 6.49 10.08
C PRO A 910 -9.36 7.56 10.77
N MET A 911 -8.67 8.41 9.99
CA MET A 911 -7.86 9.54 10.48
C MET A 911 -7.96 10.69 9.49
N THR A 912 -7.98 11.94 9.98
CA THR A 912 -7.82 13.11 9.11
C THR A 912 -6.38 13.21 8.55
N PRO A 913 -6.17 13.89 7.41
CA PRO A 913 -4.82 14.20 6.91
C PRO A 913 -3.92 14.85 7.96
N GLN A 914 -4.48 15.74 8.78
CA GLN A 914 -3.76 16.49 9.81
C GLN A 914 -3.30 15.57 10.96
N GLU A 915 -4.16 14.67 11.43
CA GLU A 915 -3.78 13.65 12.43
C GLU A 915 -2.76 12.65 11.88
N ALA A 916 -2.89 12.25 10.61
CA ALA A 916 -1.93 11.38 9.95
C ALA A 916 -0.54 12.03 9.83
N VAL A 917 -0.49 13.33 9.48
CA VAL A 917 0.78 14.08 9.45
C VAL A 917 1.43 14.12 10.82
N VAL A 918 0.68 14.43 11.89
CA VAL A 918 1.23 14.47 13.26
C VAL A 918 1.72 13.08 13.69
N TYR A 919 0.86 12.07 13.63
CA TYR A 919 1.19 10.70 14.05
C TYR A 919 2.44 10.16 13.34
N TRP A 920 2.51 10.25 12.01
CA TRP A 920 3.62 9.67 11.25
C TRP A 920 4.91 10.48 11.38
N THR A 921 4.84 11.80 11.57
CA THR A 921 6.02 12.63 11.86
C THR A 921 6.61 12.27 13.22
N GLU A 922 5.78 12.20 14.26
CA GLU A 922 6.23 11.76 15.58
C GLU A 922 6.72 10.30 15.56
N PHE A 923 6.04 9.40 14.85
CA PHE A 923 6.46 8.00 14.68
C PHE A 923 7.88 7.89 14.12
N VAL A 924 8.20 8.69 13.10
CA VAL A 924 9.53 8.74 12.49
C VAL A 924 10.58 9.29 13.44
N ALA A 925 10.23 10.30 14.25
CA ALA A 925 11.11 10.81 15.30
C ALA A 925 11.37 9.76 16.39
N ARG A 926 10.30 9.14 16.93
CA ARG A 926 10.36 8.04 17.93
C ARG A 926 11.25 6.90 17.45
N HIS A 927 11.21 6.58 16.16
CA HIS A 927 11.93 5.47 15.54
C HIS A 927 13.23 5.87 14.80
N ASN A 928 13.88 7.00 15.15
CA ASN A 928 15.18 7.41 14.62
C ASN A 928 15.27 7.35 13.07
N GLY A 929 14.24 7.90 12.41
CA GLY A 929 14.11 7.91 10.96
C GLY A 929 13.36 6.72 10.35
N ALA A 930 12.79 5.81 11.16
CA ALA A 930 11.95 4.68 10.75
C ALA A 930 12.55 3.82 9.60
N LYS A 931 13.87 3.60 9.62
CA LYS A 931 14.64 3.01 8.50
C LYS A 931 14.19 1.60 8.08
N PHE A 932 13.44 0.88 8.92
CA PHE A 932 12.82 -0.42 8.62
C PHE A 932 11.60 -0.33 7.68
N MET A 933 10.95 0.84 7.57
CA MET A 933 9.84 1.06 6.63
C MET A 933 10.33 1.30 5.18
N ARG A 934 11.63 1.58 5.00
CA ARG A 934 12.26 1.80 3.70
C ARG A 934 12.37 0.48 2.92
N SER A 935 12.01 0.50 1.64
CA SER A 935 12.19 -0.67 0.75
C SER A 935 13.66 -1.09 0.63
N VAL A 936 13.93 -2.39 0.68
CA VAL A 936 15.26 -2.97 0.37
C VAL A 936 15.62 -2.75 -1.11
N GLY A 937 14.64 -2.48 -1.99
CA GLY A 937 14.87 -2.06 -3.37
C GLY A 937 15.78 -0.83 -3.48
N ASN A 938 15.81 0.05 -2.47
CA ASN A 938 16.70 1.22 -2.47
C ASN A 938 18.19 0.85 -2.36
N ASP A 939 18.53 -0.36 -1.91
CA ASP A 939 19.92 -0.85 -1.83
C ASP A 939 20.43 -1.43 -3.17
N TYR A 940 19.53 -1.72 -4.12
CA TYR A 940 19.88 -2.24 -5.43
C TYR A 940 20.25 -1.11 -6.42
N LYS A 941 21.13 -1.41 -7.38
CA LYS A 941 21.41 -0.53 -8.52
C LYS A 941 20.26 -0.60 -9.53
N MET A 942 20.11 0.44 -10.36
CA MET A 942 19.04 0.53 -11.36
C MET A 942 18.91 -0.75 -12.23
N ILE A 943 20.02 -1.26 -12.78
CA ILE A 943 20.04 -2.51 -13.59
C ILE A 943 19.54 -3.73 -12.79
N GLU A 944 19.90 -3.81 -11.50
CA GLU A 944 19.59 -4.95 -10.64
C GLU A 944 18.14 -4.87 -10.12
N PHE A 945 17.65 -3.66 -9.78
CA PHE A 945 16.28 -3.32 -9.36
C PHE A 945 15.26 -3.42 -10.50
N PHE A 946 15.71 -3.27 -11.75
CA PHE A 946 14.93 -3.54 -12.97
C PHE A 946 15.36 -4.85 -13.67
N GLN A 947 16.04 -5.79 -12.97
CA GLN A 947 16.70 -7.03 -13.47
C GLN A 947 17.01 -7.07 -14.98
N ILE A 948 17.56 -6.00 -15.54
CA ILE A 948 17.84 -5.93 -16.98
C ILE A 948 18.88 -7.00 -17.33
N ASP A 949 19.72 -7.36 -16.36
CA ASP A 949 20.64 -8.50 -16.38
C ASP A 949 19.95 -9.87 -16.51
N VAL A 950 18.93 -10.20 -15.69
CA VAL A 950 18.25 -11.51 -15.75
C VAL A 950 17.48 -11.68 -17.05
N TYR A 951 16.83 -10.65 -17.59
CA TYR A 951 16.02 -10.82 -18.80
C TYR A 951 16.78 -10.70 -20.10
N ILE A 952 17.88 -9.95 -20.15
CA ILE A 952 18.89 -10.14 -21.21
C ILE A 952 19.41 -11.58 -21.15
N THR A 953 19.68 -12.14 -19.97
CA THR A 953 20.12 -13.54 -19.83
C THR A 953 19.05 -14.52 -20.33
N ILE A 954 17.77 -14.37 -19.95
CA ILE A 954 16.67 -15.22 -20.42
C ILE A 954 16.46 -15.10 -21.93
N ALA A 955 16.52 -13.89 -22.49
CA ALA A 955 16.39 -13.66 -23.93
C ALA A 955 17.55 -14.28 -24.72
N LEU A 956 18.80 -14.13 -24.24
CA LEU A 956 19.97 -14.76 -24.85
C LEU A 956 19.91 -16.29 -24.77
N LEU A 957 19.45 -16.85 -23.64
CA LEU A 957 19.21 -18.29 -23.53
C LEU A 957 18.15 -18.76 -24.53
N PHE A 958 17.00 -18.08 -24.62
CA PHE A 958 15.96 -18.39 -25.60
C PHE A 958 16.46 -18.32 -27.06
N LEU A 959 17.19 -17.26 -27.42
CA LEU A 959 17.81 -17.11 -28.74
C LEU A 959 18.85 -18.20 -29.02
N SER A 960 19.62 -18.64 -28.02
CA SER A 960 20.56 -19.76 -28.15
C SER A 960 19.85 -21.09 -28.39
N ILE A 961 18.72 -21.35 -27.72
CA ILE A 961 17.88 -22.53 -27.94
C ILE A 961 17.29 -22.51 -29.35
N LEU A 962 16.76 -21.37 -29.81
CA LEU A 962 16.28 -21.20 -31.19
C LEU A 962 17.42 -21.40 -32.22
N PHE A 963 18.63 -20.92 -31.94
CA PHE A 963 19.80 -21.13 -32.80
C PHE A 963 20.24 -22.60 -32.84
N VAL A 964 20.19 -23.32 -31.72
CA VAL A 964 20.44 -24.77 -31.66
C VAL A 964 19.38 -25.55 -32.42
N ILE A 965 18.09 -25.25 -32.21
CA ILE A 965 16.97 -25.85 -32.96
C ILE A 965 17.14 -25.61 -34.46
N TYR A 966 17.39 -24.35 -34.88
CA TYR A 966 17.68 -24.00 -36.27
C TYR A 966 18.88 -24.79 -36.83
N SER A 967 19.96 -24.91 -36.06
CA SER A 967 21.18 -25.62 -36.48
C SER A 967 20.97 -27.14 -36.60
N VAL A 968 20.21 -27.74 -35.69
CA VAL A 968 19.81 -29.15 -35.73
C VAL A 968 18.87 -29.42 -36.90
N LEU A 969 17.83 -28.59 -37.10
CA LEU A 969 16.94 -28.68 -38.26
C LEU A 969 17.73 -28.51 -39.58
N LYS A 970 18.64 -27.54 -39.67
CA LYS A 970 19.53 -27.32 -40.82
C LYS A 970 20.44 -28.51 -41.09
N MET A 971 20.94 -29.18 -40.04
CA MET A 971 21.71 -30.43 -40.17
C MET A 971 20.85 -31.60 -40.64
N ILE A 972 19.64 -31.76 -40.10
CA ILE A 972 18.67 -32.81 -40.50
C ILE A 972 18.26 -32.61 -41.97
N LEU A 973 17.85 -31.41 -42.35
CA LEU A 973 17.49 -31.05 -43.72
C LEU A 973 18.67 -31.27 -44.68
N ARG A 974 19.90 -30.88 -44.31
CA ARG A 974 21.11 -31.21 -45.08
C ARG A 974 21.29 -32.72 -45.26
N LYS A 975 21.15 -33.54 -44.21
CA LYS A 975 21.25 -35.01 -44.31
C LYS A 975 20.16 -35.62 -45.19
N ILE A 976 18.93 -35.11 -45.15
CA ILE A 976 17.80 -35.57 -45.96
C ILE A 976 18.04 -35.22 -47.45
N PHE A 977 18.32 -33.96 -47.77
CA PHE A 977 18.46 -33.50 -49.15
C PHE A 977 19.81 -33.84 -49.80
N SER A 978 20.85 -34.14 -49.02
CA SER A 978 22.15 -34.61 -49.55
C SER A 978 22.10 -36.00 -50.21
N LYS A 979 20.99 -36.76 -50.10
CA LYS A 979 20.91 -38.15 -50.57
C LYS A 979 20.41 -38.34 -52.01
N LYS A 980 20.54 -37.32 -52.87
CA LYS A 980 20.26 -37.39 -54.33
C LYS A 980 21.49 -37.12 -55.21
N SER A 981 22.64 -37.76 -54.93
CA SER A 981 23.81 -37.69 -55.82
C SER A 981 24.75 -38.91 -55.78
N SER A 982 24.25 -40.12 -56.05
CA SER A 982 25.11 -41.25 -56.47
C SER A 982 24.32 -42.48 -56.97
N LYS A 983 24.00 -42.53 -58.28
CA LYS A 983 23.98 -43.73 -59.15
C LYS A 983 23.37 -43.38 -60.51
N LYS A 984 24.18 -42.81 -61.41
CA LYS A 984 23.92 -42.94 -62.86
C LYS A 984 24.53 -44.28 -63.27
N GLN A 985 23.68 -45.25 -63.52
CA GLN A 985 24.09 -46.60 -63.93
C GLN A 985 24.66 -46.50 -65.36
N LYS A 986 25.87 -47.04 -65.59
CA LYS A 986 26.35 -47.26 -66.96
C LYS A 986 25.58 -48.44 -67.54
N MET A 987 24.97 -48.24 -68.71
CA MET A 987 24.65 -49.30 -69.65
C MET A 987 25.52 -49.07 -70.88
N ASN A 988 26.20 -50.13 -71.31
CA ASN A 988 26.50 -50.35 -72.72
C ASN A 988 25.34 -51.16 -73.31
#